data_AF-A0A1I0M4A8-F1
#
_entry.id   AF-A0A1I0M4A8-F1
#
_cell.length_a   1.000
_cell.length_b   1.000
_cell.length_c   1.000
_cell.angle_alpha   90.00
_cell.angle_beta   90.00
_cell.angle_gamma   90.00
#
_symmetry.space_group_name_H-M   'P 1'
#
loop_
_entity.id
_entity.type
_entity.pdbx_description
1 polymer ?
#
loop_
_entity_poly.entity_id
_entity_poly.type
_entity_poly.pdbx_seq_one_letter_code
_entity_poly.pdbx_strand_id
1 'polypeptide(L)'
;MSLCSVCGKRQAIVFTSRYENGQRIDEGFCIKCAYESGFAGISDMFSAAGINDQNIDEMSDRVEDMIGSAGAAADPTEFFKSIVDNSFGDMGGGEDYGDEFGFDDDSSGVGVADFGPMDDEGDDDYPKRPGSGFESPDSEGGKAFKNPIESLMNSFGKSSNKNEKNTDGKKNSKRRLKFLNEFGTNLTARAAEGKIDRILGRDKEIERVVQILNRRSKNNPVLIGAPGVGKTAVAQGLATKIVNGEVPAKLLNMQVWQLDLPAMVAGTQFRGMFESRIKGVINEAIREENIILVIDELHTIMGAGDSEGSTNAANILKPALARGELRIIGSTTTAEYKKIEKDSALERRFQKVMLDEPSVETAIEILKGIKDYYEKHHNVSYSDDIIEFAVKASKRYITDRYLPDKAIDLIDEAGSRANLNNIKLVKLKETEENLAKANAEYSAMVERMEELDTTQREQYYEKVAELRVKSEQCQKEYDDLRDSITPDPITREDIARVVEMWTGIPLKSISESETEKLLHLEERLHERVIGQDQAVKAVAAAVRRNRSGFTKKNKPASFIFVGPTGVGKTELVKALTEVMFDTEESLIRIDMSEYMEPHSVSKLIGSPPGYVGHEDSGQLTEQVRRKPYCVILFDEIEKAHPDVFNLLLQLLDEGRLTDSHGLHVNFENTIIVMTSNAGNSAKAPTIGFFNGTEEALESKVDSALKETFRPEFLNRVDDTIIFKELTKDEIRKIADIMMKEVFAALADKGISGKMTDAAGDRLAEKGYDPKYGARPLRKEIRKNIEDKLSDMFLEGQLNNAVGLTIDFDGSEFVFTVVKNEDAKIKVKAPRKAAAAKKSE
;
A
#
# COMPACT_ATOMS: atom_id res chain seq x y z
N MET A 1 -19.38 23.33 53.71
CA MET A 1 -18.54 23.95 52.66
C MET A 1 -17.56 24.89 53.36
N SER A 2 -16.26 24.77 53.10
CA SER A 2 -15.20 25.60 53.69
C SER A 2 -14.83 26.77 52.78
N LEU A 3 -14.38 27.87 53.38
CA LEU A 3 -13.75 28.97 52.66
C LEU A 3 -12.31 28.58 52.30
N CYS A 4 -11.77 29.17 51.23
CA CYS A 4 -10.40 28.91 50.79
C CYS A 4 -9.37 29.28 51.87
N SER A 5 -8.48 28.33 52.21
CA SER A 5 -7.41 28.46 53.21
C SER A 5 -6.41 29.59 52.92
N VAL A 6 -6.29 30.03 51.66
CA VAL A 6 -5.38 31.11 51.24
C VAL A 6 -6.05 32.48 51.32
N CYS A 7 -7.22 32.66 50.67
CA CYS A 7 -7.83 33.99 50.56
C CYS A 7 -8.90 34.30 51.60
N GLY A 8 -9.46 33.28 52.28
CA GLY A 8 -10.51 33.41 53.31
C GLY A 8 -11.83 34.02 52.83
N LYS A 9 -12.04 34.18 51.51
CA LYS A 9 -13.15 34.96 50.92
C LYS A 9 -14.02 34.14 49.96
N ARG A 10 -13.41 33.53 48.95
CA ARG A 10 -14.11 32.66 47.98
C ARG A 10 -14.23 31.22 48.53
N GLN A 11 -15.24 30.48 48.11
CA GLN A 11 -15.46 29.10 48.53
C GLN A 11 -14.35 28.16 48.01
N ALA A 12 -13.96 27.17 48.82
CA ALA A 12 -13.02 26.13 48.39
C ALA A 12 -13.72 25.08 47.52
N ILE A 13 -13.09 24.70 46.40
CA ILE A 13 -13.54 23.59 45.53
C ILE A 13 -12.40 22.62 45.16
N VAL A 14 -11.14 23.07 45.18
CA VAL A 14 -9.97 22.19 45.00
C VAL A 14 -9.43 21.85 46.39
N PHE A 15 -9.46 20.58 46.75
CA PHE A 15 -8.96 20.10 48.05
C PHE A 15 -7.68 19.30 47.86
N THR A 16 -6.69 19.55 48.71
CA THR A 16 -5.40 18.85 48.71
C THR A 16 -4.92 18.62 50.13
N SER A 17 -4.08 17.61 50.32
CA SER A 17 -3.63 17.15 51.63
C SER A 17 -2.11 17.17 51.68
N ARG A 18 -1.52 17.98 52.57
CA ARG A 18 -0.07 18.00 52.81
C ARG A 18 0.26 17.44 54.19
N TYR A 19 1.39 16.76 54.31
CA TYR A 19 1.89 16.25 55.58
C TYR A 19 2.98 17.18 56.12
N GLU A 20 2.78 17.71 57.32
CA GLU A 20 3.71 18.64 57.96
C GLU A 20 3.86 18.27 59.44
N ASN A 21 5.11 18.12 59.91
CA ASN A 21 5.44 17.61 61.25
C ASN A 21 4.76 16.27 61.63
N GLY A 22 4.47 15.42 60.64
CA GLY A 22 3.84 14.10 60.84
C GLY A 22 2.31 14.13 60.94
N GLN A 23 1.66 15.29 60.81
CA GLN A 23 0.20 15.40 60.75
C GLN A 23 -0.25 15.74 59.33
N ARG A 24 -1.40 15.16 58.94
CA ARG A 24 -2.09 15.51 57.69
C ARG A 24 -2.84 16.83 57.89
N ILE A 25 -2.57 17.80 57.02
CA ILE A 25 -3.24 19.09 56.95
C ILE A 25 -3.99 19.10 55.61
N ASP A 26 -5.32 19.12 55.68
CA ASP A 26 -6.20 19.23 54.51
C ASP A 26 -6.49 20.71 54.23
N GLU A 27 -6.13 21.18 53.04
CA GLU A 27 -6.22 22.57 52.63
C GLU A 27 -7.18 22.73 51.44
N GLY A 28 -8.06 23.72 51.50
CA GLY A 28 -9.06 24.01 50.47
C GLY A 28 -8.74 25.28 49.69
N PHE A 29 -8.81 25.22 48.36
CA PHE A 29 -8.48 26.31 47.46
C PHE A 29 -9.68 26.65 46.57
N CYS A 30 -9.94 27.93 46.37
CA CYS A 30 -10.83 28.40 45.30
C CYS A 30 -10.09 28.34 43.95
N ILE A 31 -10.82 28.37 42.83
CA ILE A 31 -10.27 28.26 41.46
C ILE A 31 -9.02 29.14 41.27
N LYS A 32 -9.15 30.44 41.52
CA LYS A 32 -8.05 31.39 41.38
C LYS A 32 -6.84 31.06 42.25
N CYS A 33 -7.02 30.79 43.55
CA CYS A 33 -5.89 30.47 44.42
C CYS A 33 -5.26 29.10 44.12
N ALA A 34 -6.02 28.13 43.58
CA ALA A 34 -5.46 26.85 43.11
C ALA A 34 -4.58 27.04 41.87
N TYR A 35 -5.03 27.87 40.92
CA TYR A 35 -4.29 28.24 39.71
C TYR A 35 -3.02 29.04 40.06
N GLU A 36 -3.14 30.10 40.87
CA GLU A 36 -2.02 30.95 41.31
C GLU A 36 -0.98 30.19 42.15
N SER A 37 -1.36 29.09 42.83
CA SER A 37 -0.44 28.26 43.63
C SER A 37 0.43 27.31 42.78
N GLY A 38 0.18 27.17 41.48
CA GLY A 38 1.05 26.41 40.56
C GLY A 38 1.14 24.92 40.87
N PHE A 39 0.08 24.30 41.40
CA PHE A 39 0.07 22.86 41.69
C PHE A 39 0.26 22.03 40.41
N ALA A 40 1.22 21.10 40.43
CA ALA A 40 1.62 20.32 39.26
C ALA A 40 0.44 19.53 38.65
N GLY A 41 0.24 19.67 37.35
CA GLY A 41 -0.85 19.07 36.58
C GLY A 41 -2.18 19.83 36.63
N ILE A 42 -2.44 20.62 37.67
CA ILE A 42 -3.68 21.41 37.79
C ILE A 42 -3.67 22.62 36.84
N SER A 43 -2.50 23.23 36.62
CA SER A 43 -2.29 24.24 35.56
C SER A 43 -2.73 23.76 34.19
N ASP A 44 -2.37 22.52 33.87
CA ASP A 44 -2.51 21.95 32.54
C ASP A 44 -3.99 21.60 32.29
N MET A 45 -4.67 21.05 33.30
CA MET A 45 -6.12 20.85 33.30
C MET A 45 -6.90 22.16 33.13
N PHE A 46 -6.55 23.23 33.86
CA PHE A 46 -7.20 24.53 33.69
C PHE A 46 -6.96 25.12 32.29
N SER A 47 -5.74 24.97 31.74
CA SER A 47 -5.44 25.43 30.38
C SER A 47 -6.25 24.68 29.32
N ALA A 48 -6.45 23.36 29.50
CA ALA A 48 -7.29 22.54 28.62
C ALA A 48 -8.78 22.90 28.72
N ALA A 49 -9.24 23.35 29.89
CA ALA A 49 -10.57 23.92 30.11
C ALA A 49 -10.71 25.39 29.63
N GLY A 50 -9.70 25.95 28.94
CA GLY A 50 -9.73 27.33 28.42
C GLY A 50 -9.58 28.42 29.48
N ILE A 51 -9.24 28.06 30.72
CA ILE A 51 -9.09 28.98 31.86
C ILE A 51 -7.65 29.51 31.89
N ASN A 52 -7.51 30.84 31.95
CA ASN A 52 -6.23 31.56 31.86
C ASN A 52 -6.28 32.90 32.61
N ASP A 53 -5.13 33.56 32.76
CA ASP A 53 -4.93 34.83 33.47
C ASP A 53 -5.92 35.95 33.12
N GLN A 54 -6.51 35.94 31.92
CA GLN A 54 -7.44 36.99 31.45
C GLN A 54 -8.91 36.70 31.82
N ASN A 55 -9.29 35.44 32.06
CA ASN A 55 -10.68 35.03 32.36
C ASN A 55 -10.85 34.34 33.73
N ILE A 56 -9.76 34.05 34.45
CA ILE A 56 -9.74 33.35 35.75
C ILE A 56 -10.66 33.97 36.82
N ASP A 57 -10.78 35.30 36.88
CA ASP A 57 -11.68 35.97 37.84
C ASP A 57 -13.15 35.90 37.39
N GLU A 58 -13.46 36.15 36.12
CA GLU A 58 -14.84 36.05 35.63
C GLU A 58 -15.37 34.61 35.72
N MET A 59 -14.52 33.62 35.44
CA MET A 59 -14.80 32.20 35.67
C MET A 59 -15.01 31.90 37.17
N SER A 60 -14.18 32.46 38.06
CA SER A 60 -14.33 32.27 39.51
C SER A 60 -15.66 32.83 40.02
N ASP A 61 -16.01 34.05 39.62
CA ASP A 61 -17.23 34.73 40.09
C ASP A 61 -18.50 34.07 39.52
N ARG A 62 -18.50 33.63 38.25
CA ARG A 62 -19.59 32.85 37.66
C ARG A 62 -19.84 31.52 38.37
N VAL A 63 -18.78 30.81 38.77
CA VAL A 63 -18.90 29.55 39.53
C VAL A 63 -19.41 29.80 40.95
N GLU A 64 -19.01 30.91 41.57
CA GLU A 64 -19.48 31.31 42.90
C GLU A 64 -20.98 31.69 42.89
N ASP A 65 -21.44 32.42 41.87
CA ASP A 65 -22.88 32.69 41.63
C ASP A 65 -23.67 31.40 41.34
N MET A 66 -23.14 30.48 40.51
CA MET A 66 -23.80 29.20 40.23
C MET A 66 -23.96 28.34 41.49
N ILE A 67 -22.90 28.20 42.30
CA ILE A 67 -22.94 27.46 43.56
C ILE A 67 -23.85 28.15 44.58
N GLY A 68 -23.91 29.49 44.59
CA GLY A 68 -24.87 30.26 45.38
C GLY A 68 -26.33 30.01 44.99
N SER A 69 -26.61 29.72 43.70
CA SER A 69 -27.94 29.39 43.20
C SER A 69 -28.33 27.90 43.43
N ALA A 70 -27.36 26.99 43.41
CA ALA A 70 -27.55 25.55 43.55
C ALA A 70 -27.50 25.12 45.03
N GLY A 71 -28.62 25.33 45.73
CA GLY A 71 -28.70 25.22 47.20
C GLY A 71 -28.17 23.91 47.82
N ALA A 72 -26.96 23.97 48.39
CA ALA A 72 -26.44 23.17 49.52
C ALA A 72 -26.41 21.63 49.42
N ALA A 73 -26.74 21.02 48.28
CA ALA A 73 -26.88 19.57 48.13
C ALA A 73 -26.21 18.97 46.87
N ALA A 74 -25.25 19.68 46.26
CA ALA A 74 -24.37 19.13 45.22
C ALA A 74 -22.95 18.98 45.76
N ASP A 75 -22.30 17.85 45.49
CA ASP A 75 -20.87 17.70 45.78
C ASP A 75 -20.05 18.50 44.75
N PRO A 76 -19.13 19.40 45.18
CA PRO A 76 -18.32 20.19 44.25
C PRO A 76 -17.48 19.34 43.29
N THR A 77 -17.07 18.14 43.69
CA THR A 77 -16.29 17.21 42.85
C THR A 77 -17.14 16.61 41.73
N GLU A 78 -18.37 16.16 42.02
CA GLU A 78 -19.31 15.74 40.96
C GLU A 78 -19.73 16.90 40.04
N PHE A 79 -19.90 18.12 40.58
CA PHE A 79 -20.20 19.30 39.76
C PHE A 79 -19.04 19.68 38.82
N PHE A 80 -17.80 19.61 39.30
CA PHE A 80 -16.63 19.86 38.43
C PHE A 80 -16.50 18.78 37.36
N LYS A 81 -16.82 17.53 37.70
CA LYS A 81 -16.84 16.42 36.75
C LYS A 81 -17.93 16.60 35.69
N SER A 82 -19.14 16.99 36.05
CA SER A 82 -20.23 17.20 35.08
C SER A 82 -20.01 18.41 34.16
N ILE A 83 -19.21 19.41 34.55
CA ILE A 83 -18.73 20.46 33.61
C ILE A 83 -17.76 19.88 32.58
N VAL A 84 -16.85 19.00 32.98
CA VAL A 84 -15.92 18.33 32.07
C VAL A 84 -16.67 17.36 31.13
N ASP A 85 -17.59 16.56 31.67
CA ASP A 85 -18.38 15.60 30.89
C ASP A 85 -19.38 16.31 29.94
N ASN A 86 -20.03 17.40 30.37
CA ASN A 86 -20.88 18.22 29.47
C ASN A 86 -20.09 19.00 28.41
N SER A 87 -18.77 19.13 28.55
CA SER A 87 -17.90 19.64 27.48
C SER A 87 -17.68 18.61 26.36
N PHE A 88 -18.21 17.38 26.51
CA PHE A 88 -18.05 16.26 25.60
C PHE A 88 -19.37 15.56 25.20
N GLY A 89 -20.55 16.12 25.53
CA GLY A 89 -21.80 15.34 25.47
C GLY A 89 -23.13 16.07 25.24
N ASP A 90 -23.29 16.84 24.15
CA ASP A 90 -24.59 16.96 23.47
C ASP A 90 -24.45 17.35 21.98
N MET A 91 -24.80 16.40 21.08
CA MET A 91 -25.58 16.62 19.86
C MET A 91 -25.74 15.27 19.13
N GLY A 92 -26.94 14.69 19.15
CA GLY A 92 -27.18 13.37 18.53
C GLY A 92 -28.63 12.86 18.61
N GLY A 93 -29.63 13.75 18.55
CA GLY A 93 -31.04 13.38 18.71
C GLY A 93 -31.79 13.14 17.40
N GLY A 94 -32.12 11.87 17.13
CA GLY A 94 -33.29 11.47 16.32
C GLY A 94 -33.08 11.21 14.82
N GLU A 95 -33.26 9.96 14.41
CA GLU A 95 -34.44 9.53 13.63
C GLU A 95 -34.65 8.01 13.80
N ASP A 96 -35.91 7.55 13.77
CA ASP A 96 -36.30 6.16 14.04
C ASP A 96 -36.05 5.22 12.84
N TYR A 97 -35.68 3.95 13.08
CA TYR A 97 -36.18 2.81 12.30
C TYR A 97 -35.96 1.43 12.98
N GLY A 98 -37.07 0.81 13.40
CA GLY A 98 -37.32 -0.64 13.26
C GLY A 98 -36.76 -1.62 14.29
N ASP A 99 -37.66 -2.33 14.98
CA ASP A 99 -37.37 -3.59 15.68
C ASP A 99 -36.96 -4.73 14.70
N GLU A 100 -36.22 -5.74 15.19
CA GLU A 100 -36.74 -7.09 15.48
C GLU A 100 -35.57 -8.07 15.85
N PHE A 101 -35.90 -9.27 16.33
CA PHE A 101 -34.99 -10.41 16.64
C PHE A 101 -34.07 -10.28 17.86
N GLY A 102 -34.64 -10.54 19.04
CA GLY A 102 -33.90 -11.18 20.13
C GLY A 102 -33.77 -12.70 19.92
N PHE A 103 -32.90 -13.34 20.71
CA PHE A 103 -32.86 -14.78 20.93
C PHE A 103 -32.54 -15.06 22.41
N ASP A 104 -33.04 -16.19 22.92
CA ASP A 104 -33.34 -16.34 24.34
C ASP A 104 -32.14 -16.61 25.26
N ASP A 105 -32.32 -16.20 26.53
CA ASP A 105 -31.56 -16.68 27.69
C ASP A 105 -32.05 -18.08 28.07
N ASP A 106 -31.13 -19.05 28.25
CA ASP A 106 -31.47 -20.39 28.71
C ASP A 106 -30.42 -20.90 29.72
N SER A 107 -30.87 -21.09 30.97
CA SER A 107 -29.99 -21.08 32.14
C SER A 107 -29.92 -22.44 32.86
N SER A 108 -28.73 -23.03 32.98
CA SER A 108 -28.41 -24.03 34.01
C SER A 108 -26.89 -24.25 34.17
N GLY A 109 -26.34 -24.53 35.37
CA GLY A 109 -27.02 -24.60 36.68
C GLY A 109 -26.28 -25.38 37.79
N VAL A 110 -24.95 -25.22 37.95
CA VAL A 110 -24.12 -25.92 38.99
C VAL A 110 -22.91 -25.02 39.32
N GLY A 111 -22.54 -24.61 40.56
CA GLY A 111 -23.10 -24.79 41.92
C GLY A 111 -22.42 -25.91 42.73
N VAL A 112 -21.88 -25.76 43.95
CA VAL A 112 -21.65 -24.66 44.93
C VAL A 112 -20.44 -25.14 45.80
N ALA A 113 -19.65 -24.41 46.60
CA ALA A 113 -19.62 -23.07 47.22
C ALA A 113 -18.13 -22.59 47.27
N ASP A 114 -17.71 -21.35 47.54
CA ASP A 114 -18.13 -20.25 48.43
C ASP A 114 -17.81 -20.46 49.94
N PHE A 115 -16.96 -19.54 50.47
CA PHE A 115 -16.73 -19.18 51.88
C PHE A 115 -15.62 -18.10 51.97
N GLY A 116 -16.02 -16.85 52.20
CA GLY A 116 -15.19 -15.86 52.92
C GLY A 116 -15.76 -15.66 54.34
N PRO A 117 -15.52 -14.51 55.01
CA PRO A 117 -14.40 -13.58 54.89
C PRO A 117 -13.69 -13.39 56.26
N MET A 118 -12.66 -12.52 56.34
CA MET A 118 -12.47 -11.59 57.48
C MET A 118 -11.34 -10.59 57.22
N ASP A 119 -11.43 -9.47 57.93
CA ASP A 119 -10.59 -8.26 57.88
C ASP A 119 -9.25 -8.47 58.65
N ASP A 120 -8.28 -7.56 58.77
CA ASP A 120 -8.39 -6.17 59.26
C ASP A 120 -7.08 -5.33 59.05
N GLU A 121 -7.03 -4.12 59.64
CA GLU A 121 -6.04 -3.01 59.53
C GLU A 121 -4.54 -3.26 59.87
N GLY A 122 -3.65 -2.47 59.21
CA GLY A 122 -2.43 -1.83 59.77
C GLY A 122 -1.17 -2.67 60.13
N ASP A 123 0.01 -2.08 60.39
CA ASP A 123 0.61 -0.81 59.95
C ASP A 123 2.16 -0.84 60.19
N ASP A 124 2.86 0.28 59.97
CA ASP A 124 4.18 0.70 60.53
C ASP A 124 5.55 0.05 60.10
N ASP A 125 6.25 0.83 59.26
CA ASP A 125 7.59 1.43 59.49
C ASP A 125 8.94 0.71 59.10
N TYR A 126 9.93 1.58 58.87
CA TYR A 126 11.33 1.43 58.47
C TYR A 126 12.25 1.65 59.73
N PRO A 127 13.57 2.01 59.72
CA PRO A 127 14.53 2.26 58.61
C PRO A 127 15.96 1.65 58.72
N LYS A 128 16.53 1.36 57.53
CA LYS A 128 17.91 1.69 57.06
C LYS A 128 19.17 1.41 57.93
N ARG A 129 20.02 0.49 57.41
CA ARG A 129 21.48 0.67 57.10
C ARG A 129 22.49 0.77 58.29
N PRO A 130 23.84 0.78 58.04
CA PRO A 130 24.63 -0.17 57.23
C PRO A 130 26.01 -0.59 57.84
N GLY A 131 26.66 -1.61 57.26
CA GLY A 131 28.11 -1.89 57.39
C GLY A 131 28.51 -3.01 58.37
N SER A 132 29.74 -3.53 58.39
CA SER A 132 30.82 -3.45 57.38
C SER A 132 32.04 -4.35 57.73
N GLY A 133 32.43 -5.26 56.82
CA GLY A 133 33.80 -5.84 56.74
C GLY A 133 34.18 -6.98 57.71
N PHE A 134 35.35 -7.58 57.42
CA PHE A 134 36.08 -8.65 58.14
C PHE A 134 35.36 -10.02 58.26
N GLU A 135 35.87 -11.15 57.74
CA GLU A 135 37.15 -11.88 57.93
C GLU A 135 37.16 -12.85 59.15
N SER A 136 38.15 -13.76 59.20
CA SER A 136 38.50 -14.73 60.27
C SER A 136 37.96 -16.19 60.05
N PRO A 137 38.56 -17.25 60.67
CA PRO A 137 39.46 -18.14 59.91
C PRO A 137 39.38 -19.66 60.29
N ASP A 138 40.52 -20.36 60.26
CA ASP A 138 40.75 -21.82 60.26
C ASP A 138 40.43 -22.67 61.53
N SER A 139 40.54 -24.00 61.35
CA SER A 139 40.79 -25.11 62.32
C SER A 139 39.59 -25.63 63.15
N GLU A 140 39.44 -26.92 63.49
CA GLU A 140 40.14 -28.22 63.24
C GLU A 140 39.05 -29.33 63.12
N GLY A 141 39.27 -30.60 62.75
CA GLY A 141 40.48 -31.37 62.43
C GLY A 141 40.42 -32.83 62.97
N GLY A 142 40.89 -33.84 62.22
CA GLY A 142 40.93 -35.23 62.73
C GLY A 142 41.06 -36.41 61.74
N LYS A 143 42.20 -37.12 61.81
CA LYS A 143 42.47 -38.59 61.62
C LYS A 143 41.47 -39.40 60.73
N ALA A 144 41.82 -39.87 59.52
CA ALA A 144 42.65 -41.07 59.20
C ALA A 144 42.08 -42.42 59.76
N PHE A 145 41.96 -43.55 59.03
CA PHE A 145 42.93 -44.18 58.10
C PHE A 145 42.29 -45.22 57.10
N LYS A 146 42.85 -45.34 55.88
CA LYS A 146 42.90 -46.48 54.90
C LYS A 146 41.66 -47.32 54.46
N ASN A 147 41.65 -47.61 53.14
CA ASN A 147 40.94 -48.69 52.45
C ASN A 147 41.39 -50.11 52.90
N PRO A 148 40.62 -51.14 52.52
CA PRO A 148 41.23 -52.25 51.77
C PRO A 148 40.48 -52.63 50.48
N ILE A 149 41.24 -53.16 49.52
CA ILE A 149 40.78 -53.99 48.39
C ILE A 149 40.86 -55.46 48.83
N GLU A 150 40.28 -56.39 48.05
CA GLU A 150 40.32 -57.85 48.22
C GLU A 150 39.56 -58.43 49.41
N SER A 151 38.33 -58.89 49.13
CA SER A 151 37.83 -60.15 49.69
C SER A 151 37.56 -61.14 48.56
N LEU A 152 38.08 -62.35 48.74
CA LEU A 152 38.12 -63.48 47.80
C LEU A 152 36.71 -63.87 47.29
N MET A 153 36.52 -64.12 46.00
CA MET A 153 36.81 -65.39 45.29
C MET A 153 36.13 -66.65 45.87
N ASN A 154 35.10 -67.12 45.16
CA ASN A 154 34.78 -68.54 44.89
C ASN A 154 33.87 -68.58 43.63
N SER A 155 34.25 -69.26 42.54
CA SER A 155 34.06 -70.71 42.27
C SER A 155 32.59 -71.08 41.97
N PHE A 156 32.19 -71.70 40.84
CA PHE A 156 32.95 -72.28 39.71
C PHE A 156 32.07 -72.46 38.44
N GLY A 157 32.64 -72.28 37.24
CA GLY A 157 32.09 -72.75 35.93
C GLY A 157 31.05 -71.84 35.23
N LYS A 158 30.81 -71.94 33.91
CA LYS A 158 31.43 -72.78 32.85
C LYS A 158 31.15 -72.16 31.45
N SER A 159 32.09 -72.28 30.49
CA SER A 159 32.01 -72.07 29.01
C SER A 159 31.03 -71.02 28.42
N SER A 160 31.47 -70.14 27.50
CA SER A 160 31.79 -70.53 26.11
C SER A 160 32.65 -69.51 25.34
N ASN A 161 33.02 -69.83 24.09
CA ASN A 161 34.17 -69.26 23.38
C ASN A 161 34.08 -67.81 22.87
N LYS A 162 35.28 -67.22 22.83
CA LYS A 162 35.74 -66.03 22.09
C LYS A 162 35.03 -65.73 20.76
N ASN A 163 34.99 -64.43 20.43
CA ASN A 163 35.68 -63.96 19.22
C ASN A 163 36.27 -62.57 19.43
N GLU A 164 37.55 -62.37 19.13
CA GLU A 164 38.26 -61.09 19.30
C GLU A 164 38.18 -60.24 18.02
N LYS A 165 37.96 -58.92 18.15
CA LYS A 165 38.23 -57.97 17.06
C LYS A 165 38.63 -56.60 17.57
N ASN A 166 39.76 -56.13 17.03
CA ASN A 166 40.56 -54.98 17.43
C ASN A 166 39.79 -53.73 17.90
N THR A 167 40.21 -53.23 19.07
CA THR A 167 40.11 -51.81 19.41
C THR A 167 41.18 -51.02 18.66
N ASP A 168 40.83 -50.44 17.52
CA ASP A 168 41.42 -49.16 17.09
C ASP A 168 40.55 -48.49 16.02
N GLY A 169 40.52 -47.15 16.00
CA GLY A 169 39.77 -46.37 14.98
C GLY A 169 38.48 -45.68 15.43
N LYS A 170 38.48 -44.97 16.57
CA LYS A 170 37.48 -43.92 16.87
C LYS A 170 38.13 -42.55 17.09
N LYS A 171 38.31 -41.81 15.98
CA LYS A 171 38.50 -40.35 16.00
C LYS A 171 37.45 -39.67 15.11
N ASN A 172 36.80 -38.67 15.68
CA ASN A 172 35.99 -37.64 15.01
C ASN A 172 34.92 -38.09 13.99
N SER A 173 33.80 -38.61 14.48
CA SER A 173 32.52 -38.18 13.90
C SER A 173 32.22 -36.77 14.39
N LYS A 174 32.10 -35.79 13.49
CA LYS A 174 31.53 -34.47 13.84
C LYS A 174 30.11 -34.70 14.36
N ARG A 175 29.78 -34.15 15.54
CA ARG A 175 28.40 -34.23 16.05
C ARG A 175 27.50 -33.44 15.10
N ARG A 176 26.49 -34.12 14.56
CA ARG A 176 25.57 -33.55 13.57
C ARG A 176 24.77 -32.44 14.25
N LEU A 177 24.87 -31.21 13.74
CA LEU A 177 23.94 -30.12 14.11
C LEU A 177 22.53 -30.61 13.82
N LYS A 178 21.61 -30.54 14.78
CA LYS A 178 20.22 -30.94 14.56
C LYS A 178 19.39 -29.72 14.20
N PHE A 179 19.30 -28.76 15.12
CA PHE A 179 18.39 -27.63 14.99
C PHE A 179 18.78 -26.71 13.83
N LEU A 180 20.08 -26.45 13.63
CA LEU A 180 20.53 -25.63 12.50
C LEU A 180 20.28 -26.29 11.13
N ASN A 181 20.32 -27.62 11.02
CA ASN A 181 20.00 -28.34 9.78
C ASN A 181 18.49 -28.53 9.56
N GLU A 182 17.67 -28.29 10.58
CA GLU A 182 16.20 -28.47 10.56
C GLU A 182 15.46 -27.13 10.37
N PHE A 183 16.05 -26.03 10.85
CA PHE A 183 15.46 -24.69 10.89
C PHE A 183 16.37 -23.59 10.30
N GLY A 184 17.40 -23.95 9.52
CA GLY A 184 18.35 -22.98 8.99
C GLY A 184 19.02 -23.39 7.67
N THR A 185 19.32 -22.38 6.86
CA THR A 185 20.04 -22.51 5.58
C THR A 185 21.49 -22.04 5.75
N ASN A 186 22.45 -22.91 5.43
CA ASN A 186 23.87 -22.56 5.45
C ASN A 186 24.25 -21.77 4.19
N LEU A 187 24.33 -20.44 4.30
CA LEU A 187 24.71 -19.56 3.21
C LEU A 187 26.17 -19.76 2.79
N THR A 188 27.07 -20.06 3.74
CA THR A 188 28.48 -20.38 3.41
C THR A 188 28.64 -21.66 2.60
N ALA A 189 27.77 -22.66 2.78
CA ALA A 189 27.74 -23.85 1.94
C ALA A 189 27.18 -23.52 0.54
N ARG A 190 26.05 -22.78 0.47
CA ARG A 190 25.49 -22.32 -0.82
C ARG A 190 26.48 -21.47 -1.62
N ALA A 191 27.26 -20.61 -0.96
CA ALA A 191 28.33 -19.83 -1.60
C ALA A 191 29.41 -20.74 -2.22
N ALA A 192 29.90 -21.73 -1.45
CA ALA A 192 30.90 -22.69 -1.94
C ALA A 192 30.38 -23.61 -3.06
N GLU A 193 29.06 -23.84 -3.12
CA GLU A 193 28.38 -24.57 -4.21
C GLU A 193 28.04 -23.68 -5.43
N GLY A 194 28.33 -22.37 -5.40
CA GLY A 194 27.95 -21.43 -6.47
C GLY A 194 26.45 -21.14 -6.56
N LYS A 195 25.68 -21.44 -5.51
CA LYS A 195 24.21 -21.28 -5.41
C LYS A 195 23.79 -19.99 -4.68
N ILE A 196 24.58 -18.93 -4.86
CA ILE A 196 24.29 -17.55 -4.43
C ILE A 196 24.55 -16.65 -5.62
N ASP A 197 23.60 -15.77 -5.90
CA ASP A 197 23.61 -14.89 -7.07
C ASP A 197 24.71 -13.83 -6.98
N ARG A 198 25.08 -13.25 -8.12
CA ARG A 198 26.16 -12.28 -8.19
C ARG A 198 25.74 -10.94 -7.59
N ILE A 199 26.09 -10.75 -6.32
CA ILE A 199 25.82 -9.51 -5.59
C ILE A 199 26.69 -8.38 -6.12
N LEU A 200 26.05 -7.26 -6.48
CA LEU A 200 26.67 -6.06 -7.04
C LEU A 200 26.24 -4.82 -6.23
N GLY A 201 27.07 -3.78 -6.23
CA GLY A 201 26.73 -2.46 -5.67
C GLY A 201 26.67 -2.35 -4.13
N ARG A 202 26.90 -3.43 -3.36
CA ARG A 202 26.75 -3.48 -1.89
C ARG A 202 28.06 -3.67 -1.09
N ASP A 203 29.21 -3.42 -1.71
CA ASP A 203 30.53 -3.62 -1.08
C ASP A 203 30.75 -2.81 0.19
N LYS A 204 30.24 -1.56 0.26
CA LYS A 204 30.40 -0.68 1.43
C LYS A 204 29.65 -1.23 2.64
N GLU A 205 28.46 -1.77 2.41
CA GLU A 205 27.61 -2.37 3.43
C GLU A 205 28.16 -3.72 3.90
N ILE A 206 28.70 -4.53 2.99
CA ILE A 206 29.40 -5.78 3.33
C ILE A 206 30.68 -5.49 4.12
N GLU A 207 31.50 -4.52 3.71
CA GLU A 207 32.68 -4.09 4.46
C GLU A 207 32.29 -3.55 5.84
N ARG A 208 31.21 -2.76 5.94
CA ARG A 208 30.69 -2.27 7.21
C ARG A 208 30.21 -3.42 8.13
N VAL A 209 29.57 -4.45 7.58
CA VAL A 209 29.18 -5.67 8.31
C VAL A 209 30.43 -6.41 8.82
N VAL A 210 31.45 -6.62 7.96
CA VAL A 210 32.74 -7.23 8.34
C VAL A 210 33.44 -6.42 9.44
N GLN A 211 33.46 -5.09 9.32
CA GLN A 211 34.04 -4.18 10.31
C GLN A 211 33.33 -4.32 11.67
N ILE A 212 32.00 -4.40 11.68
CA ILE A 212 31.19 -4.56 12.89
C ILE A 212 31.44 -5.92 13.56
N LEU A 213 31.38 -7.02 12.80
CA LEU A 213 31.60 -8.38 13.30
C LEU A 213 32.99 -8.60 13.92
N ASN A 214 33.99 -7.80 13.51
CA ASN A 214 35.36 -7.84 14.04
C ASN A 214 35.55 -7.04 15.36
N ARG A 215 34.55 -6.25 15.80
CA ARG A 215 34.60 -5.45 17.05
C ARG A 215 34.53 -6.32 18.29
N ARG A 216 35.05 -5.81 19.41
CA ARG A 216 34.91 -6.42 20.75
C ARG A 216 33.54 -6.16 21.41
N SER A 217 32.84 -5.11 21.00
CA SER A 217 31.53 -4.71 21.52
C SER A 217 30.73 -3.97 20.45
N LYS A 218 29.38 -3.97 20.57
CA LYS A 218 28.44 -3.60 19.48
C LYS A 218 28.85 -4.26 18.15
N ASN A 219 28.98 -5.59 18.20
CA ASN A 219 29.51 -6.47 17.14
C ASN A 219 28.41 -7.24 16.37
N ASN A 220 27.13 -6.95 16.63
CA ASN A 220 26.00 -7.50 15.89
C ASN A 220 25.46 -6.42 14.94
N PRO A 221 25.69 -6.50 13.62
CA PRO A 221 25.11 -5.54 12.69
C PRO A 221 23.59 -5.75 12.55
N VAL A 222 22.85 -4.65 12.37
CA VAL A 222 21.45 -4.71 11.93
C VAL A 222 21.31 -3.91 10.64
N LEU A 223 20.84 -4.59 9.60
CA LEU A 223 20.57 -4.07 8.27
C LEU A 223 19.20 -3.40 8.29
N ILE A 224 19.19 -2.07 8.23
CA ILE A 224 17.99 -1.23 8.30
C ILE A 224 17.78 -0.60 6.93
N GLY A 225 16.64 -0.89 6.31
CA GLY A 225 16.25 -0.34 5.02
C GLY A 225 14.82 -0.74 4.67
N ALA A 226 14.29 -0.19 3.59
CA ALA A 226 12.96 -0.55 3.09
C ALA A 226 12.87 -2.06 2.72
N PRO A 227 11.67 -2.60 2.45
CA PRO A 227 11.54 -3.86 1.72
C PRO A 227 12.28 -3.81 0.38
N GLY A 228 12.64 -4.97 -0.17
CA GLY A 228 13.21 -5.10 -1.51
C GLY A 228 14.65 -4.60 -1.76
N VAL A 229 15.21 -3.71 -0.93
CA VAL A 229 16.53 -3.08 -1.19
C VAL A 229 17.75 -4.03 -1.12
N GLY A 230 17.55 -5.33 -0.98
CA GLY A 230 18.64 -6.33 -0.94
C GLY A 230 19.27 -6.56 0.44
N LYS A 231 18.49 -6.48 1.53
CA LYS A 231 18.99 -6.77 2.89
C LYS A 231 19.63 -8.16 3.00
N THR A 232 18.95 -9.20 2.51
CA THR A 232 19.46 -10.58 2.51
C THR A 232 20.71 -10.75 1.63
N ALA A 233 20.82 -9.98 0.53
CA ALA A 233 21.99 -10.00 -0.36
C ALA A 233 23.29 -9.56 0.33
N VAL A 234 23.25 -8.66 1.33
CA VAL A 234 24.43 -8.30 2.13
C VAL A 234 24.89 -9.46 3.03
N ALA A 235 23.95 -10.23 3.60
CA ALA A 235 24.27 -11.41 4.40
C ALA A 235 24.84 -12.57 3.55
N GLN A 236 24.30 -12.76 2.35
CA GLN A 236 24.85 -13.66 1.33
C GLN A 236 26.25 -13.20 0.87
N GLY A 237 26.46 -11.91 0.67
CA GLY A 237 27.74 -11.33 0.23
C GLY A 237 28.86 -11.51 1.25
N LEU A 238 28.53 -11.43 2.54
CA LEU A 238 29.44 -11.84 3.62
C LEU A 238 29.83 -13.32 3.49
N ALA A 239 28.87 -14.21 3.22
CA ALA A 239 29.15 -15.64 3.06
C ALA A 239 30.10 -15.92 1.88
N THR A 240 29.92 -15.24 0.75
CA THR A 240 30.82 -15.31 -0.40
C THR A 240 32.22 -14.78 -0.06
N LYS A 241 32.34 -13.62 0.61
CA LYS A 241 33.65 -13.09 1.01
C LYS A 241 34.37 -13.96 2.05
N ILE A 242 33.65 -14.67 2.91
CA ILE A 242 34.23 -15.70 3.80
C ILE A 242 34.81 -16.86 2.99
N VAL A 243 34.05 -17.41 2.02
CA VAL A 243 34.50 -18.52 1.16
C VAL A 243 35.70 -18.13 0.29
N ASN A 244 35.74 -16.90 -0.24
CA ASN A 244 36.87 -16.38 -1.02
C ASN A 244 38.11 -16.04 -0.17
N GLY A 245 37.99 -16.00 1.16
CA GLY A 245 39.06 -15.56 2.06
C GLY A 245 39.26 -14.03 2.12
N GLU A 246 38.33 -13.25 1.59
CA GLU A 246 38.34 -11.77 1.53
C GLU A 246 38.00 -11.11 2.90
N VAL A 247 38.19 -11.82 4.02
CA VAL A 247 37.79 -11.36 5.36
C VAL A 247 38.95 -11.42 6.36
N PRO A 248 38.95 -10.57 7.41
CA PRO A 248 39.95 -10.63 8.47
C PRO A 248 40.03 -12.02 9.13
N ALA A 249 41.22 -12.40 9.61
CA ALA A 249 41.52 -13.76 10.10
C ALA A 249 40.54 -14.33 11.16
N LYS A 250 39.86 -13.48 11.95
CA LYS A 250 38.82 -13.91 12.91
C LYS A 250 37.51 -14.40 12.26
N LEU A 251 37.33 -14.17 10.95
CA LEU A 251 36.11 -14.48 10.21
C LEU A 251 36.29 -15.56 9.14
N LEU A 252 37.54 -15.88 8.74
CA LEU A 252 37.84 -16.90 7.70
C LEU A 252 37.19 -18.26 7.96
N ASN A 253 37.11 -18.68 9.23
CA ASN A 253 36.56 -19.98 9.62
C ASN A 253 35.07 -19.91 10.06
N MET A 254 34.41 -18.76 9.90
CA MET A 254 33.01 -18.60 10.30
C MET A 254 32.06 -19.26 9.30
N GLN A 255 30.86 -19.62 9.76
CA GLN A 255 29.75 -20.06 8.92
C GLN A 255 28.56 -19.13 9.08
N VAL A 256 27.93 -18.77 7.97
CA VAL A 256 26.75 -17.90 7.94
C VAL A 256 25.51 -18.76 7.77
N TRP A 257 24.62 -18.72 8.76
CA TRP A 257 23.39 -19.54 8.81
C TRP A 257 22.17 -18.63 8.90
N GLN A 258 21.30 -18.66 7.89
CA GLN A 258 20.03 -17.94 7.87
C GLN A 258 18.94 -18.78 8.53
N LEU A 259 18.17 -18.20 9.47
CA LEU A 259 17.10 -18.92 10.17
C LEU A 259 15.76 -18.79 9.45
N ASP A 260 15.03 -19.91 9.37
CA ASP A 260 13.67 -19.97 8.82
C ASP A 260 12.65 -19.89 9.97
N LEU A 261 12.24 -18.66 10.31
CA LEU A 261 11.28 -18.43 11.40
C LEU A 261 9.89 -19.04 11.12
N PRO A 262 9.33 -18.98 9.88
CA PRO A 262 8.14 -19.75 9.51
C PRO A 262 8.26 -21.25 9.81
N ALA A 263 9.35 -21.92 9.43
CA ALA A 263 9.57 -23.32 9.74
C ALA A 263 9.71 -23.58 11.25
N MET A 264 10.28 -22.64 12.02
CA MET A 264 10.34 -22.73 13.49
C MET A 264 8.97 -22.62 14.15
N VAL A 265 8.01 -21.88 13.58
CA VAL A 265 6.63 -21.82 14.05
C VAL A 265 5.81 -23.02 13.55
N ALA A 266 6.06 -23.49 12.32
CA ALA A 266 5.32 -24.57 11.69
C ALA A 266 5.26 -25.86 12.53
N GLY A 267 4.05 -26.39 12.73
CA GLY A 267 3.83 -27.58 13.56
C GLY A 267 4.07 -27.39 15.06
N THR A 268 4.16 -26.16 15.57
CA THR A 268 4.12 -25.90 17.02
C THR A 268 2.69 -25.68 17.49
N GLN A 269 2.21 -26.52 18.43
CA GLN A 269 0.89 -26.36 19.05
C GLN A 269 0.94 -25.45 20.30
N PHE A 270 2.10 -25.35 20.93
CA PHE A 270 2.31 -24.54 22.13
C PHE A 270 3.55 -23.66 21.98
N ARG A 271 3.46 -22.41 22.43
CA ARG A 271 4.54 -21.40 22.43
C ARG A 271 5.88 -21.92 22.99
N GLY A 272 5.83 -22.78 24.01
CA GLY A 272 7.03 -23.42 24.57
C GLY A 272 7.80 -24.33 23.61
N MET A 273 7.16 -24.87 22.56
CA MET A 273 7.86 -25.62 21.49
C MET A 273 8.68 -24.69 20.59
N PHE A 274 8.14 -23.52 20.22
CA PHE A 274 8.87 -22.51 19.45
C PHE A 274 10.08 -22.01 20.23
N GLU A 275 9.90 -21.71 21.52
CA GLU A 275 11.02 -21.33 22.39
C GLU A 275 12.08 -22.44 22.54
N SER A 276 11.68 -23.72 22.60
CA SER A 276 12.65 -24.81 22.72
C SER A 276 13.44 -25.04 21.42
N ARG A 277 12.83 -24.83 20.25
CA ARG A 277 13.52 -24.79 18.95
C ARG A 277 14.55 -23.63 18.91
N ILE A 278 14.17 -22.42 19.33
CA ILE A 278 15.08 -21.26 19.41
C ILE A 278 16.22 -21.50 20.41
N LYS A 279 15.93 -22.03 21.60
CA LYS A 279 16.95 -22.44 22.59
C LYS A 279 17.90 -23.48 22.00
N GLY A 280 17.40 -24.44 21.21
CA GLY A 280 18.19 -25.42 20.47
C GLY A 280 19.18 -24.77 19.49
N VAL A 281 18.69 -23.92 18.59
CA VAL A 281 19.51 -23.19 17.60
C VAL A 281 20.60 -22.35 18.27
N ILE A 282 20.25 -21.56 19.30
CA ILE A 282 21.20 -20.71 20.02
C ILE A 282 22.29 -21.54 20.70
N ASN A 283 21.92 -22.65 21.35
CA ASN A 283 22.86 -23.53 22.02
C ASN A 283 23.80 -24.26 21.03
N GLU A 284 23.35 -24.55 19.81
CA GLU A 284 24.26 -25.04 18.75
C GLU A 284 25.20 -23.94 18.26
N ALA A 285 24.70 -22.73 18.02
CA ALA A 285 25.50 -21.59 17.55
C ALA A 285 26.62 -21.18 18.55
N ILE A 286 26.31 -21.16 19.86
CA ILE A 286 27.30 -20.87 20.91
C ILE A 286 28.34 -21.99 21.00
N ARG A 287 27.94 -23.26 20.88
CA ARG A 287 28.82 -24.41 21.10
C ARG A 287 29.91 -24.58 20.05
N GLU A 288 29.64 -24.25 18.78
CA GLU A 288 30.64 -24.38 17.72
C GLU A 288 31.58 -23.15 17.62
N GLU A 289 31.25 -22.04 18.32
CA GLU A 289 31.96 -20.74 18.37
C GLU A 289 32.17 -20.01 17.02
N ASN A 290 32.02 -20.71 15.88
CA ASN A 290 32.28 -20.22 14.54
C ASN A 290 31.01 -19.89 13.74
N ILE A 291 29.87 -19.70 14.41
CA ILE A 291 28.56 -19.52 13.75
C ILE A 291 28.10 -18.06 13.85
N ILE A 292 27.67 -17.51 12.71
CA ILE A 292 27.00 -16.22 12.58
C ILE A 292 25.56 -16.51 12.14
N LEU A 293 24.59 -16.12 12.96
CA LEU A 293 23.17 -16.27 12.63
C LEU A 293 22.68 -15.05 11.84
N VAL A 294 21.98 -15.28 10.74
CA VAL A 294 21.21 -14.26 10.02
C VAL A 294 19.75 -14.42 10.42
N ILE A 295 19.16 -13.34 10.92
CA ILE A 295 17.77 -13.28 11.34
C ILE A 295 17.10 -12.16 10.54
N ASP A 296 16.37 -12.56 9.51
CA ASP A 296 15.46 -11.65 8.81
C ASP A 296 14.25 -11.34 9.69
N GLU A 297 13.67 -10.16 9.49
CA GLU A 297 12.57 -9.62 10.29
C GLU A 297 12.84 -9.69 11.82
N LEU A 298 14.03 -9.26 12.23
CA LEU A 298 14.56 -9.35 13.59
C LEU A 298 13.56 -8.89 14.68
N HIS A 299 12.69 -7.94 14.35
CA HIS A 299 11.65 -7.41 15.23
C HIS A 299 10.63 -8.47 15.70
N THR A 300 10.37 -9.51 14.91
CA THR A 300 9.40 -10.59 15.21
C THR A 300 9.79 -11.34 16.49
N ILE A 301 11.08 -11.70 16.61
CA ILE A 301 11.67 -12.34 17.78
C ILE A 301 11.85 -11.35 18.93
N MET A 302 12.09 -10.08 18.60
CA MET A 302 12.45 -9.01 19.55
C MET A 302 11.25 -8.24 20.13
N GLY A 303 10.01 -8.66 19.83
CA GLY A 303 8.77 -7.97 20.24
C GLY A 303 8.76 -7.54 21.71
N ALA A 304 8.93 -6.23 21.92
CA ALA A 304 8.57 -5.57 23.17
C ALA A 304 7.04 -5.62 23.37
N GLY A 305 6.59 -5.42 24.61
CA GLY A 305 5.23 -5.74 25.05
C GLY A 305 4.08 -4.96 24.40
N ASP A 306 2.89 -5.23 24.94
CA ASP A 306 1.63 -4.54 24.69
C ASP A 306 0.92 -4.90 23.36
N SER A 307 0.94 -6.20 23.02
CA SER A 307 -0.01 -6.85 22.10
C SER A 307 -0.09 -8.36 22.39
N GLU A 308 -1.30 -8.94 22.51
CA GLU A 308 -1.55 -10.28 23.08
C GLU A 308 -1.02 -11.48 22.26
N GLY A 309 -0.46 -11.26 21.07
CA GLY A 309 -0.02 -12.33 20.16
C GLY A 309 1.49 -12.60 20.06
N SER A 310 2.38 -11.69 20.48
CA SER A 310 3.79 -11.76 20.07
C SER A 310 4.65 -12.78 20.84
N THR A 311 5.49 -13.54 20.12
CA THR A 311 6.37 -14.58 20.66
C THR A 311 7.68 -13.99 21.19
N ASN A 312 7.65 -13.50 22.44
CA ASN A 312 8.77 -12.80 23.11
C ASN A 312 9.99 -13.72 23.42
N ALA A 313 10.71 -14.09 22.37
CA ALA A 313 11.96 -14.84 22.41
C ALA A 313 13.18 -13.92 22.63
N ALA A 314 13.00 -12.59 22.67
CA ALA A 314 14.01 -11.61 23.04
C ALA A 314 14.73 -11.97 24.35
N ASN A 315 13.98 -12.47 25.35
CA ASN A 315 14.50 -12.89 26.65
C ASN A 315 15.45 -14.11 26.57
N ILE A 316 15.39 -14.89 25.50
CA ILE A 316 16.29 -16.03 25.23
C ILE A 316 17.61 -15.52 24.61
N LEU A 317 17.54 -14.51 23.74
CA LEU A 317 18.69 -13.91 23.07
C LEU A 317 19.50 -12.99 23.99
N LYS A 318 18.82 -12.23 24.86
CA LYS A 318 19.42 -11.23 25.77
C LYS A 318 20.67 -11.75 26.51
N PRO A 319 20.68 -12.91 27.18
CA PRO A 319 21.85 -13.40 27.91
C PRO A 319 23.05 -13.73 27.01
N ALA A 320 22.82 -14.36 25.86
CA ALA A 320 23.89 -14.74 24.92
C ALA A 320 24.52 -13.52 24.25
N LEU A 321 23.70 -12.57 23.82
CA LEU A 321 24.15 -11.26 23.32
C LEU A 321 24.84 -10.44 24.41
N ALA A 322 24.36 -10.50 25.66
CA ALA A 322 24.98 -9.80 26.78
C ALA A 322 26.42 -10.27 27.04
N ARG A 323 26.68 -11.59 26.98
CA ARG A 323 28.01 -12.19 27.14
C ARG A 323 28.90 -12.07 25.89
N GLY A 324 28.30 -11.93 24.71
CA GLY A 324 29.03 -11.80 23.43
C GLY A 324 29.42 -13.14 22.79
N GLU A 325 28.87 -14.25 23.31
CA GLU A 325 29.05 -15.62 22.80
C GLU A 325 28.34 -15.85 21.46
N LEU A 326 27.32 -15.05 21.16
CA LEU A 326 26.49 -15.17 19.96
C LEU A 326 26.73 -13.96 19.04
N ARG A 327 26.83 -14.22 17.73
CA ARG A 327 26.93 -13.19 16.68
C ARG A 327 25.71 -13.27 15.77
N ILE A 328 25.01 -12.15 15.60
CA ILE A 328 23.78 -12.03 14.82
C ILE A 328 23.92 -10.91 13.79
N ILE A 329 23.49 -11.18 12.56
CA ILE A 329 23.15 -10.19 11.54
C ILE A 329 21.62 -10.12 11.50
N GLY A 330 21.04 -9.01 11.93
CA GLY A 330 19.60 -8.79 11.84
C GLY A 330 19.21 -8.04 10.56
N SER A 331 18.01 -8.30 10.03
CA SER A 331 17.39 -7.42 9.03
C SER A 331 16.00 -6.96 9.48
N THR A 332 15.63 -5.71 9.18
CA THR A 332 14.37 -5.07 9.64
C THR A 332 14.10 -3.79 8.83
N THR A 333 12.95 -3.14 9.00
CA THR A 333 12.70 -1.77 8.47
C THR A 333 13.01 -0.68 9.50
N THR A 334 13.09 0.57 9.03
CA THR A 334 13.34 1.74 9.88
C THR A 334 12.24 1.97 10.93
N ALA A 335 10.98 1.59 10.62
CA ALA A 335 9.85 1.73 11.55
C ALA A 335 9.91 0.67 12.67
N GLU A 336 10.17 -0.58 12.32
CA GLU A 336 10.39 -1.68 13.27
C GLU A 336 11.60 -1.44 14.18
N TYR A 337 12.71 -0.94 13.64
CA TYR A 337 13.92 -0.70 14.44
C TYR A 337 13.67 0.30 15.58
N LYS A 338 12.80 1.31 15.39
CA LYS A 338 12.41 2.23 16.47
C LYS A 338 11.73 1.51 17.65
N LYS A 339 11.09 0.36 17.45
CA LYS A 339 10.54 -0.48 18.53
C LYS A 339 11.67 -1.20 19.27
N ILE A 340 12.63 -1.78 18.52
CA ILE A 340 13.84 -2.45 19.08
C ILE A 340 14.70 -1.47 19.89
N GLU A 341 14.86 -0.23 19.42
CA GLU A 341 15.71 0.80 20.02
C GLU A 341 15.26 1.25 21.42
N LYS A 342 14.00 0.99 21.80
CA LYS A 342 13.50 1.19 23.17
C LYS A 342 14.13 0.23 24.19
N ASP A 343 14.63 -0.94 23.78
CA ASP A 343 15.26 -1.90 24.70
C ASP A 343 16.75 -1.61 24.91
N SER A 344 17.06 -0.96 26.04
CA SER A 344 18.42 -0.57 26.39
C SER A 344 19.40 -1.74 26.60
N ALA A 345 18.94 -2.99 26.78
CA ALA A 345 19.85 -4.14 26.85
C ALA A 345 20.36 -4.52 25.45
N LEU A 346 19.51 -4.35 24.44
CA LEU A 346 19.74 -4.76 23.05
C LEU A 346 20.39 -3.64 22.21
N GLU A 347 20.01 -2.38 22.42
CA GLU A 347 20.67 -1.20 21.84
C GLU A 347 22.18 -1.17 22.16
N ARG A 348 22.58 -1.67 23.34
CA ARG A 348 23.98 -1.84 23.76
C ARG A 348 24.72 -3.03 23.10
N ARG A 349 24.11 -3.78 22.19
CA ARG A 349 24.71 -4.94 21.50
C ARG A 349 24.61 -4.90 19.98
N PHE A 350 23.60 -4.21 19.44
CA PHE A 350 23.45 -3.99 18.01
C PHE A 350 24.18 -2.73 17.52
N GLN A 351 24.46 -2.69 16.22
CA GLN A 351 25.03 -1.55 15.50
C GLN A 351 24.30 -1.38 14.16
N LYS A 352 23.67 -0.22 13.97
CA LYS A 352 22.92 0.09 12.73
C LYS A 352 23.84 0.11 11.50
N VAL A 353 23.36 -0.47 10.41
CA VAL A 353 23.86 -0.35 9.04
C VAL A 353 22.68 0.06 8.17
N MET A 354 22.71 1.26 7.59
CA MET A 354 21.64 1.73 6.70
C MET A 354 21.85 1.14 5.30
N LEU A 355 20.78 0.64 4.69
CA LEU A 355 20.73 0.21 3.30
C LEU A 355 19.70 1.08 2.58
N ASP A 356 20.20 2.06 1.84
CA ASP A 356 19.39 2.93 1.00
C ASP A 356 19.01 2.22 -0.33
N GLU A 357 17.97 2.72 -0.99
CA GLU A 357 17.61 2.31 -2.36
C GLU A 357 18.80 2.59 -3.32
N PRO A 358 19.21 1.65 -4.18
CA PRO A 358 20.30 1.87 -5.12
C PRO A 358 19.92 2.92 -6.18
N SER A 359 20.94 3.57 -6.77
CA SER A 359 20.73 4.45 -7.92
C SER A 359 20.19 3.68 -9.12
N VAL A 360 19.59 4.37 -10.08
CA VAL A 360 19.14 3.78 -11.36
C VAL A 360 20.30 3.08 -12.08
N GLU A 361 21.49 3.68 -12.08
CA GLU A 361 22.70 3.11 -12.69
C GLU A 361 23.13 1.80 -11.99
N THR A 362 23.22 1.80 -10.65
CA THR A 362 23.57 0.61 -9.88
C THR A 362 22.49 -0.48 -9.98
N ALA A 363 21.21 -0.12 -10.08
CA ALA A 363 20.14 -1.07 -10.31
C ALA A 363 20.21 -1.72 -11.71
N ILE A 364 20.62 -0.97 -12.74
CA ILE A 364 20.89 -1.52 -14.08
C ILE A 364 22.06 -2.52 -14.02
N GLU A 365 23.14 -2.20 -13.31
CA GLU A 365 24.25 -3.15 -13.10
C GLU A 365 23.81 -4.41 -12.36
N ILE A 366 23.00 -4.29 -11.30
CA ILE A 366 22.43 -5.42 -10.56
C ILE A 366 21.60 -6.32 -11.49
N LEU A 367 20.67 -5.76 -12.27
CA LEU A 367 19.85 -6.55 -13.19
C LEU A 367 20.69 -7.22 -14.29
N LYS A 368 21.69 -6.53 -14.86
CA LYS A 368 22.64 -7.13 -15.80
C LYS A 368 23.49 -8.25 -15.18
N GLY A 369 23.71 -8.22 -13.87
CA GLY A 369 24.42 -9.27 -13.12
C GLY A 369 23.62 -10.53 -12.84
N ILE A 370 22.28 -10.47 -12.92
CA ILE A 370 21.36 -11.59 -12.61
C ILE A 370 20.53 -12.06 -13.81
N LYS A 371 20.46 -11.31 -14.92
CA LYS A 371 19.59 -11.64 -16.08
C LYS A 371 19.80 -13.06 -16.58
N ASP A 372 21.06 -13.52 -16.63
CA ASP A 372 21.49 -14.88 -16.94
C ASP A 372 20.75 -16.01 -16.20
N TYR A 373 20.19 -15.74 -15.02
CA TYR A 373 19.39 -16.69 -14.25
C TYR A 373 17.96 -16.75 -14.81
N TYR A 374 17.32 -15.59 -14.99
CA TYR A 374 15.97 -15.44 -15.51
C TYR A 374 15.85 -15.84 -16.99
N GLU A 375 16.87 -15.58 -17.80
CA GLU A 375 16.96 -16.04 -19.20
C GLU A 375 16.90 -17.57 -19.28
N LYS A 376 17.65 -18.28 -18.41
CA LYS A 376 17.68 -19.74 -18.34
C LYS A 376 16.42 -20.32 -17.71
N HIS A 377 15.83 -19.64 -16.73
CA HIS A 377 14.62 -20.09 -16.06
C HIS A 377 13.38 -20.03 -16.97
N HIS A 378 13.26 -18.97 -17.78
CA HIS A 378 12.09 -18.75 -18.65
C HIS A 378 12.33 -19.06 -20.13
N ASN A 379 13.55 -19.39 -20.54
CA ASN A 379 13.96 -19.57 -21.94
C ASN A 379 13.66 -18.31 -22.79
N VAL A 380 14.09 -17.16 -22.30
CA VAL A 380 13.96 -15.83 -22.93
C VAL A 380 15.31 -15.12 -23.00
N SER A 381 15.38 -13.97 -23.68
CA SER A 381 16.59 -13.12 -23.67
C SER A 381 16.26 -11.65 -23.41
N TYR A 382 17.09 -10.98 -22.59
CA TYR A 382 16.97 -9.56 -22.29
C TYR A 382 18.17 -8.79 -22.86
N SER A 383 17.90 -7.95 -23.86
CA SER A 383 18.91 -6.99 -24.32
C SER A 383 19.17 -5.93 -23.25
N ASP A 384 20.35 -5.31 -23.30
CA ASP A 384 20.74 -4.34 -22.27
C ASP A 384 19.88 -3.06 -22.26
N ASP A 385 19.28 -2.71 -23.40
CA ASP A 385 18.27 -1.65 -23.52
C ASP A 385 16.96 -1.99 -22.79
N ILE A 386 16.56 -3.26 -22.79
CA ILE A 386 15.36 -3.75 -22.12
C ILE A 386 15.55 -3.74 -20.60
N ILE A 387 16.75 -4.09 -20.12
CA ILE A 387 17.12 -3.94 -18.70
C ILE A 387 17.10 -2.46 -18.28
N GLU A 388 17.68 -1.57 -19.10
CA GLU A 388 17.67 -0.12 -18.83
C GLU A 388 16.25 0.47 -18.85
N PHE A 389 15.40 0.03 -19.78
CA PHE A 389 13.99 0.39 -19.84
C PHE A 389 13.22 -0.12 -18.62
N ALA A 390 13.43 -1.38 -18.20
CA ALA A 390 12.75 -1.97 -17.04
C ALA A 390 13.07 -1.22 -15.73
N VAL A 391 14.33 -0.87 -15.47
CA VAL A 391 14.70 -0.07 -14.28
C VAL A 391 14.08 1.34 -14.35
N LYS A 392 14.15 2.01 -15.51
CA LYS A 392 13.60 3.36 -15.67
C LYS A 392 12.06 3.38 -15.54
N ALA A 393 11.38 2.40 -16.13
CA ALA A 393 9.94 2.25 -16.01
C ALA A 393 9.54 1.94 -14.56
N SER A 394 10.21 0.99 -13.89
CA SER A 394 9.92 0.67 -12.49
C SER A 394 10.12 1.87 -11.56
N LYS A 395 11.12 2.73 -11.82
CA LYS A 395 11.36 3.92 -11.02
C LYS A 395 10.36 5.06 -11.28
N ARG A 396 9.77 5.14 -12.48
CA ARG A 396 8.80 6.18 -12.88
C ARG A 396 7.33 5.82 -12.58
N TYR A 397 6.94 4.57 -12.75
CA TYR A 397 5.52 4.15 -12.74
C TYR A 397 5.11 3.36 -11.49
N ILE A 398 6.06 2.71 -10.80
CA ILE A 398 5.80 1.91 -9.60
C ILE A 398 6.45 2.63 -8.41
N THR A 399 5.67 3.35 -7.61
CA THR A 399 6.18 4.25 -6.55
C THR A 399 6.10 3.67 -5.13
N ASP A 400 5.30 2.63 -4.92
CA ASP A 400 5.13 1.90 -3.66
C ASP A 400 6.33 1.00 -3.32
N ARG A 401 6.94 0.38 -4.34
CA ARG A 401 8.11 -0.50 -4.21
C ARG A 401 9.44 0.22 -4.46
N TYR A 402 10.52 -0.37 -3.95
CA TYR A 402 11.89 0.16 -4.03
C TYR A 402 12.75 -0.64 -5.02
N LEU A 403 13.76 -0.01 -5.61
CA LEU A 403 14.80 -0.73 -6.36
C LEU A 403 15.69 -1.59 -5.40
N PRO A 404 16.34 -2.66 -5.90
CA PRO A 404 16.22 -3.20 -7.25
C PRO A 404 14.94 -4.05 -7.46
N ASP A 405 14.41 -4.63 -6.38
CA ASP A 405 13.22 -5.50 -6.27
C ASP A 405 12.22 -5.40 -7.42
N LYS A 406 11.50 -4.27 -7.52
CA LYS A 406 10.45 -4.04 -8.51
C LYS A 406 10.90 -4.10 -9.98
N ALA A 407 12.18 -3.92 -10.26
CA ALA A 407 12.73 -4.09 -11.60
C ALA A 407 13.07 -5.56 -11.88
N ILE A 408 13.44 -6.32 -10.85
CA ILE A 408 13.66 -7.78 -10.92
C ILE A 408 12.31 -8.48 -11.14
N ASP A 409 11.31 -8.17 -10.31
CA ASP A 409 9.93 -8.66 -10.44
C ASP A 409 9.37 -8.40 -11.85
N LEU A 410 9.64 -7.22 -12.44
CA LEU A 410 9.17 -6.84 -13.77
C LEU A 410 9.79 -7.66 -14.90
N ILE A 411 11.10 -7.96 -14.83
CA ILE A 411 11.72 -8.84 -15.84
C ILE A 411 11.28 -10.29 -15.63
N ASP A 412 11.13 -10.73 -14.38
CA ASP A 412 10.69 -12.09 -14.04
C ASP A 412 9.27 -12.38 -14.56
N GLU A 413 8.31 -11.49 -14.31
CA GLU A 413 6.94 -11.66 -14.80
C GLU A 413 6.82 -11.45 -16.32
N ALA A 414 7.62 -10.57 -16.93
CA ALA A 414 7.67 -10.46 -18.39
C ALA A 414 8.23 -11.73 -19.05
N GLY A 415 9.28 -12.33 -18.46
CA GLY A 415 9.85 -13.60 -18.89
C GLY A 415 8.87 -14.76 -18.73
N SER A 416 8.24 -14.87 -17.56
CA SER A 416 7.18 -15.84 -17.25
C SER A 416 6.02 -15.74 -18.26
N ARG A 417 5.56 -14.52 -18.54
CA ARG A 417 4.49 -14.25 -19.51
C ARG A 417 4.89 -14.59 -20.95
N ALA A 418 6.14 -14.35 -21.36
CA ALA A 418 6.62 -14.78 -22.68
C ALA A 418 6.67 -16.32 -22.78
N ASN A 419 7.24 -16.98 -21.77
CA ASN A 419 7.32 -18.45 -21.65
C ASN A 419 5.93 -19.13 -21.74
N LEU A 420 4.92 -18.59 -21.04
CA LEU A 420 3.54 -19.07 -21.11
C LEU A 420 2.91 -19.02 -22.52
N ASN A 421 3.41 -18.18 -23.43
CA ASN A 421 2.97 -18.13 -24.82
C ASN A 421 3.78 -19.05 -25.76
N ASN A 422 4.88 -19.64 -25.30
CA ASN A 422 5.77 -20.46 -26.12
C ASN A 422 5.29 -21.91 -26.24
N ILE A 423 4.41 -22.15 -27.20
CA ILE A 423 3.87 -23.47 -27.57
C ILE A 423 4.98 -24.48 -27.95
N LYS A 424 6.17 -24.03 -28.40
CA LYS A 424 7.26 -24.95 -28.79
C LYS A 424 7.84 -25.69 -27.57
N LEU A 425 8.00 -25.01 -26.44
CA LEU A 425 8.55 -25.61 -25.21
C LEU A 425 7.65 -26.71 -24.66
N VAL A 426 6.33 -26.52 -24.71
CA VAL A 426 5.35 -27.56 -24.34
C VAL A 426 5.52 -28.79 -25.23
N LYS A 427 5.60 -28.59 -26.56
CA LYS A 427 5.80 -29.68 -27.53
C LYS A 427 7.13 -30.40 -27.36
N LEU A 428 8.24 -29.68 -27.11
CA LEU A 428 9.54 -30.32 -26.86
C LEU A 428 9.45 -31.26 -25.65
N LYS A 429 8.75 -30.86 -24.59
CA LYS A 429 8.57 -31.70 -23.40
C LYS A 429 7.66 -32.90 -23.65
N GLU A 430 6.59 -32.74 -24.44
CA GLU A 430 5.76 -33.86 -24.91
C GLU A 430 6.60 -34.87 -25.72
N THR A 431 7.44 -34.39 -26.65
CA THR A 431 8.34 -35.23 -27.45
C THR A 431 9.43 -35.87 -26.60
N GLU A 432 9.98 -35.18 -25.60
CA GLU A 432 10.94 -35.73 -24.62
C GLU A 432 10.34 -36.90 -23.84
N GLU A 433 9.11 -36.74 -23.32
CA GLU A 433 8.40 -37.83 -22.66
C GLU A 433 8.10 -39.00 -23.61
N ASN A 434 7.74 -38.72 -24.86
CA ASN A 434 7.44 -39.75 -25.86
C ASN A 434 8.70 -40.51 -26.28
N LEU A 435 9.84 -39.82 -26.40
CA LEU A 435 11.16 -40.40 -26.59
C LEU A 435 11.56 -41.28 -25.40
N ALA A 436 11.38 -40.81 -24.17
CA ALA A 436 11.64 -41.60 -22.97
C ALA A 436 10.79 -42.88 -22.91
N LYS A 437 9.49 -42.78 -23.25
CA LYS A 437 8.57 -43.93 -23.36
C LYS A 437 9.02 -44.90 -24.45
N ALA A 438 9.35 -44.42 -25.66
CA ALA A 438 9.82 -45.24 -26.78
C ALA A 438 11.16 -45.95 -26.47
N ASN A 439 12.09 -45.27 -25.80
CA ASN A 439 13.37 -45.84 -25.40
C ASN A 439 13.21 -46.93 -24.33
N ALA A 440 12.30 -46.76 -23.38
CA ALA A 440 11.98 -47.77 -22.38
C ALA A 440 11.21 -48.98 -22.97
N GLU A 441 10.30 -48.75 -23.93
CA GLU A 441 9.66 -49.82 -24.70
C GLU A 441 10.69 -50.64 -25.48
N TYR A 442 11.65 -49.97 -26.13
CA TYR A 442 12.73 -50.62 -26.88
C TYR A 442 13.65 -51.43 -25.98
N SER A 443 14.19 -50.85 -24.90
CA SER A 443 15.12 -51.57 -24.00
C SER A 443 14.47 -52.80 -23.37
N ALA A 444 13.24 -52.66 -22.87
CA ALA A 444 12.50 -53.76 -22.24
C ALA A 444 12.07 -54.86 -23.22
N MET A 445 12.14 -54.64 -24.54
CA MET A 445 11.92 -55.67 -25.57
C MET A 445 13.24 -56.30 -26.05
N VAL A 446 14.34 -55.55 -26.06
CA VAL A 446 15.69 -56.11 -26.28
C VAL A 446 16.04 -57.11 -25.17
N GLU A 447 15.86 -56.73 -23.91
CA GLU A 447 16.08 -57.60 -22.74
C GLU A 447 15.29 -58.91 -22.86
N ARG A 448 13.99 -58.84 -23.17
CA ARG A 448 13.14 -60.03 -23.40
C ARG A 448 13.59 -60.87 -24.59
N MET A 449 14.15 -60.28 -25.64
CA MET A 449 14.65 -61.04 -26.78
C MET A 449 15.89 -61.87 -26.41
N GLU A 450 16.73 -61.38 -25.49
CA GLU A 450 17.88 -62.13 -24.99
C GLU A 450 17.48 -63.36 -24.16
N GLU A 451 16.31 -63.36 -23.51
CA GLU A 451 15.81 -64.49 -22.72
C GLU A 451 15.16 -65.63 -23.55
N LEU A 452 14.88 -65.41 -24.85
CA LEU A 452 14.08 -66.33 -25.68
C LEU A 452 14.89 -67.33 -26.53
N ASP A 453 14.26 -68.48 -26.84
CA ASP A 453 14.78 -69.52 -27.74
C ASP A 453 14.90 -69.03 -29.20
N THR A 454 15.77 -69.68 -29.98
CA THR A 454 16.13 -69.25 -31.35
C THR A 454 14.94 -69.11 -32.31
N THR A 455 14.00 -70.05 -32.30
CA THR A 455 12.77 -70.00 -33.13
C THR A 455 11.73 -69.00 -32.64
N GLN A 456 11.84 -68.51 -31.40
CA GLN A 456 10.98 -67.45 -30.88
C GLN A 456 11.58 -66.07 -31.16
N ARG A 457 12.91 -65.92 -31.07
CA ARG A 457 13.62 -64.66 -31.40
C ARG A 457 13.29 -64.15 -32.80
N GLU A 458 13.16 -65.03 -33.80
CA GLU A 458 12.77 -64.66 -35.18
C GLU A 458 11.45 -63.86 -35.24
N GLN A 459 10.49 -64.14 -34.35
CA GLN A 459 9.21 -63.41 -34.28
C GLN A 459 9.29 -62.08 -33.51
N TYR A 460 10.34 -61.87 -32.72
CA TYR A 460 10.56 -60.64 -31.97
C TYR A 460 11.50 -59.66 -32.68
N TYR A 461 12.37 -60.12 -33.59
CA TYR A 461 13.26 -59.25 -34.38
C TYR A 461 12.52 -58.16 -35.16
N GLU A 462 11.40 -58.50 -35.80
CA GLU A 462 10.55 -57.52 -36.51
C GLU A 462 10.06 -56.42 -35.56
N LYS A 463 9.56 -56.81 -34.38
CA LYS A 463 9.01 -55.92 -33.37
C LYS A 463 10.06 -55.05 -32.66
N VAL A 464 11.27 -55.59 -32.47
CA VAL A 464 12.43 -54.83 -31.97
C VAL A 464 12.90 -53.82 -33.02
N ALA A 465 12.84 -54.15 -34.31
CA ALA A 465 13.12 -53.21 -35.40
C ALA A 465 12.06 -52.10 -35.49
N GLU A 466 10.77 -52.41 -35.37
CA GLU A 466 9.69 -51.41 -35.28
C GLU A 466 9.91 -50.41 -34.14
N LEU A 467 10.16 -50.91 -32.92
CA LEU A 467 10.40 -50.06 -31.74
C LEU A 467 11.69 -49.24 -31.85
N ARG A 468 12.72 -49.80 -32.48
CA ARG A 468 13.95 -49.05 -32.80
C ARG A 468 13.68 -47.91 -33.77
N VAL A 469 12.92 -48.15 -34.84
CA VAL A 469 12.55 -47.10 -35.82
C VAL A 469 11.68 -46.04 -35.15
N LYS A 470 10.75 -46.41 -34.25
CA LYS A 470 9.97 -45.48 -33.43
C LYS A 470 10.86 -44.61 -32.53
N SER A 471 11.83 -45.21 -31.83
CA SER A 471 12.83 -44.50 -31.02
C SER A 471 13.67 -43.54 -31.88
N GLU A 472 14.23 -43.99 -33.00
CA GLU A 472 15.01 -43.16 -33.93
C GLU A 472 14.19 -42.05 -34.62
N GLN A 473 12.86 -42.20 -34.72
CA GLN A 473 11.93 -41.15 -35.17
C GLN A 473 11.68 -40.10 -34.08
N CYS A 474 11.29 -40.52 -32.86
CA CYS A 474 11.08 -39.59 -31.75
C CYS A 474 12.37 -38.84 -31.35
N GLN A 475 13.54 -39.47 -31.51
CA GLN A 475 14.84 -38.82 -31.30
C GLN A 475 15.06 -37.67 -32.29
N LYS A 476 14.82 -37.91 -33.59
CA LYS A 476 14.92 -36.86 -34.62
C LYS A 476 13.90 -35.75 -34.41
N GLU A 477 12.65 -36.08 -34.10
CA GLU A 477 11.63 -35.07 -33.81
C GLU A 477 11.99 -34.22 -32.58
N TYR A 478 12.60 -34.81 -31.56
CA TYR A 478 13.13 -34.09 -30.39
C TYR A 478 14.31 -33.17 -30.77
N ASP A 479 15.29 -33.68 -31.52
CA ASP A 479 16.48 -32.91 -31.91
C ASP A 479 16.11 -31.76 -32.89
N ASP A 480 15.26 -32.02 -33.89
CA ASP A 480 14.73 -31.01 -34.81
C ASP A 480 13.92 -29.92 -34.07
N LEU A 481 13.08 -30.30 -33.09
CA LEU A 481 12.36 -29.35 -32.25
C LEU A 481 13.32 -28.51 -31.40
N ARG A 482 14.30 -29.16 -30.77
CA ARG A 482 15.30 -28.54 -29.89
C ARG A 482 16.14 -27.49 -30.62
N ASP A 483 16.67 -27.82 -31.79
CA ASP A 483 17.46 -26.89 -32.60
C ASP A 483 16.59 -25.76 -33.21
N SER A 484 15.25 -25.93 -33.28
CA SER A 484 14.30 -24.89 -33.69
C SER A 484 13.87 -23.91 -32.58
N ILE A 485 14.31 -24.13 -31.33
CA ILE A 485 13.93 -23.32 -30.17
C ILE A 485 15.05 -22.32 -29.84
N THR A 486 14.90 -21.12 -30.38
CA THR A 486 15.60 -19.92 -29.90
C THR A 486 14.87 -19.35 -28.68
N PRO A 487 15.57 -18.81 -27.67
CA PRO A 487 14.95 -18.03 -26.59
C PRO A 487 14.22 -16.80 -27.16
N ASP A 488 13.00 -16.53 -26.69
CA ASP A 488 12.23 -15.39 -27.19
C ASP A 488 12.82 -14.06 -26.67
N PRO A 489 13.05 -13.05 -27.52
CA PRO A 489 13.58 -11.76 -27.09
C PRO A 489 12.47 -10.92 -26.44
N ILE A 490 12.66 -10.55 -25.17
CA ILE A 490 11.72 -9.68 -24.46
C ILE A 490 11.77 -8.27 -25.06
N THR A 491 10.61 -7.71 -25.37
CA THR A 491 10.48 -6.38 -25.99
C THR A 491 10.04 -5.33 -24.98
N ARG A 492 10.19 -4.03 -25.34
CA ARG A 492 9.68 -2.93 -24.51
C ARG A 492 8.16 -3.03 -24.30
N GLU A 493 7.44 -3.61 -25.27
CA GLU A 493 6.00 -3.88 -25.20
C GLU A 493 5.61 -4.94 -24.16
N ASP A 494 6.53 -5.82 -23.76
CA ASP A 494 6.27 -6.86 -22.76
C ASP A 494 6.41 -6.29 -21.35
N ILE A 495 7.52 -5.57 -21.10
CA ILE A 495 7.73 -4.79 -19.88
C ILE A 495 6.60 -3.76 -19.70
N ALA A 496 6.20 -3.06 -20.76
CA ALA A 496 5.08 -2.11 -20.73
C ALA A 496 3.77 -2.78 -20.27
N ARG A 497 3.45 -3.98 -20.79
CA ARG A 497 2.24 -4.74 -20.43
C ARG A 497 2.22 -5.23 -18.99
N VAL A 498 3.38 -5.52 -18.39
CA VAL A 498 3.44 -5.92 -16.96
C VAL A 498 3.27 -4.69 -16.06
N VAL A 499 3.95 -3.57 -16.35
CA VAL A 499 3.75 -2.32 -15.60
C VAL A 499 2.30 -1.84 -15.70
N GLU A 500 1.71 -1.86 -16.89
CA GLU A 500 0.29 -1.54 -17.14
C GLU A 500 -0.64 -2.43 -16.31
N MET A 501 -0.38 -3.73 -16.25
CA MET A 501 -1.16 -4.69 -15.45
C MET A 501 -1.06 -4.48 -13.94
N TRP A 502 0.10 -4.03 -13.42
CA TRP A 502 0.27 -3.73 -11.99
C TRP A 502 -0.27 -2.37 -11.57
N THR A 503 -0.22 -1.38 -12.45
CA THR A 503 -0.45 0.04 -12.10
C THR A 503 -1.74 0.62 -12.68
N GLY A 504 -2.37 -0.07 -13.64
CA GLY A 504 -3.47 0.46 -14.45
C GLY A 504 -3.05 1.54 -15.45
N ILE A 505 -1.74 1.83 -15.59
CA ILE A 505 -1.24 2.91 -16.46
C ILE A 505 -0.93 2.35 -17.86
N PRO A 506 -1.68 2.73 -18.91
CA PRO A 506 -1.41 2.24 -20.27
C PRO A 506 -0.09 2.80 -20.80
N LEU A 507 0.96 1.98 -20.73
CA LEU A 507 2.24 2.21 -21.41
C LEU A 507 2.19 1.82 -22.90
N LYS A 508 1.07 1.24 -23.34
CA LYS A 508 0.77 0.89 -24.72
C LYS A 508 -0.25 1.82 -25.37
N SER A 509 0.18 3.03 -25.73
CA SER A 509 -0.49 3.82 -26.76
C SER A 509 -0.22 3.25 -28.17
N ILE A 510 -0.64 2.00 -28.42
CA ILE A 510 -0.58 1.37 -29.75
C ILE A 510 -1.81 1.78 -30.56
N SER A 511 -1.80 3.05 -30.95
CA SER A 511 -2.64 3.64 -31.99
C SER A 511 -1.95 4.88 -32.53
N GLU A 512 -1.55 5.78 -31.61
CA GLU A 512 -0.94 7.08 -31.86
C GLU A 512 0.06 7.38 -30.76
N SER A 513 1.12 8.14 -31.06
CA SER A 513 2.09 8.52 -30.03
C SER A 513 1.50 9.53 -29.03
N GLU A 514 1.99 9.56 -27.77
CA GLU A 514 1.61 10.62 -26.81
C GLU A 514 1.86 12.02 -27.41
N THR A 515 2.95 12.16 -28.18
CA THR A 515 3.29 13.35 -28.97
C THR A 515 2.20 13.76 -29.95
N GLU A 516 1.55 12.80 -30.61
CA GLU A 516 0.53 13.01 -31.64
C GLU A 516 -0.83 13.41 -31.02
N LYS A 517 -1.24 12.74 -29.93
CA LYS A 517 -2.36 13.20 -29.09
C LYS A 517 -2.14 14.63 -28.58
N LEU A 518 -0.91 14.95 -28.16
CA LEU A 518 -0.52 16.29 -27.69
C LEU A 518 -0.46 17.34 -28.80
N LEU A 519 -0.09 16.97 -30.03
CA LEU A 519 -0.10 17.85 -31.20
C LEU A 519 -1.52 18.24 -31.62
N HIS A 520 -2.45 17.27 -31.63
CA HIS A 520 -3.85 17.44 -32.02
C HIS A 520 -4.80 17.69 -30.83
N LEU A 521 -4.26 18.14 -29.69
CA LEU A 521 -5.01 18.25 -28.43
C LEU A 521 -6.16 19.26 -28.50
N GLU A 522 -5.96 20.46 -29.06
CA GLU A 522 -7.06 21.42 -29.25
C GLU A 522 -8.19 20.87 -30.12
N GLU A 523 -7.85 20.18 -31.21
CA GLU A 523 -8.81 19.66 -32.19
C GLU A 523 -9.72 18.60 -31.54
N ARG A 524 -9.13 17.67 -30.76
CA ARG A 524 -9.85 16.62 -30.02
C ARG A 524 -10.71 17.18 -28.90
N LEU A 525 -10.19 18.16 -28.14
CA LEU A 525 -10.97 18.83 -27.11
C LEU A 525 -12.21 19.51 -27.72
N HIS A 526 -12.10 20.08 -28.93
CA HIS A 526 -13.22 20.70 -29.65
C HIS A 526 -14.25 19.74 -30.26
N GLU A 527 -14.00 18.42 -30.31
CA GLU A 527 -15.03 17.44 -30.67
C GLU A 527 -16.17 17.39 -29.63
N ARG A 528 -15.86 17.75 -28.38
CA ARG A 528 -16.73 17.69 -27.20
C ARG A 528 -16.98 19.07 -26.57
N VAL A 529 -15.98 19.95 -26.57
CA VAL A 529 -16.03 21.31 -26.01
C VAL A 529 -16.31 22.32 -27.11
N ILE A 530 -17.56 22.76 -27.19
CA ILE A 530 -18.00 23.79 -28.13
C ILE A 530 -17.64 25.18 -27.61
N GLY A 531 -16.99 25.97 -28.46
CA GLY A 531 -16.55 27.32 -28.12
C GLY A 531 -15.37 27.30 -27.15
N GLN A 532 -15.22 28.41 -26.41
CA GLN A 532 -14.16 28.58 -25.41
C GLN A 532 -12.73 28.37 -25.98
N ASP A 533 -12.52 28.68 -27.28
CA ASP A 533 -11.29 28.40 -28.04
C ASP A 533 -10.00 28.84 -27.34
N GLN A 534 -10.06 29.98 -26.62
CA GLN A 534 -8.94 30.49 -25.83
C GLN A 534 -8.63 29.62 -24.60
N ALA A 535 -9.65 29.09 -23.92
CA ALA A 535 -9.49 28.18 -22.80
C ALA A 535 -8.91 26.84 -23.26
N VAL A 536 -9.46 26.27 -24.34
CA VAL A 536 -8.96 25.03 -24.97
C VAL A 536 -7.49 25.19 -25.37
N LYS A 537 -7.15 26.26 -26.09
CA LYS A 537 -5.78 26.57 -26.53
C LYS A 537 -4.81 26.81 -25.38
N ALA A 538 -5.23 27.52 -24.32
CA ALA A 538 -4.39 27.77 -23.15
C ALA A 538 -4.09 26.48 -22.38
N VAL A 539 -5.11 25.66 -22.12
CA VAL A 539 -4.95 24.33 -21.49
C VAL A 539 -4.07 23.42 -22.33
N ALA A 540 -4.31 23.31 -23.64
CA ALA A 540 -3.49 22.47 -24.52
C ALA A 540 -2.02 22.94 -24.58
N ALA A 541 -1.77 24.25 -24.65
CA ALA A 541 -0.42 24.81 -24.61
C ALA A 541 0.29 24.61 -23.26
N ALA A 542 -0.43 24.58 -22.15
CA ALA A 542 0.11 24.29 -20.82
C ALA A 542 0.41 22.80 -20.61
N VAL A 543 -0.52 21.91 -21.00
CA VAL A 543 -0.33 20.46 -20.94
C VAL A 543 0.84 20.03 -21.82
N ARG A 544 0.95 20.57 -23.05
CA ARG A 544 2.15 20.38 -23.91
C ARG A 544 3.43 20.88 -23.24
N ARG A 545 3.43 22.08 -22.63
CA ARG A 545 4.61 22.61 -21.92
C ARG A 545 5.10 21.63 -20.86
N ASN A 546 4.21 21.19 -19.97
CA ASN A 546 4.54 20.25 -18.89
C ASN A 546 5.03 18.89 -19.45
N ARG A 547 4.28 18.27 -20.38
CA ARG A 547 4.61 16.96 -20.96
C ARG A 547 5.83 16.95 -21.88
N SER A 548 6.28 18.10 -22.38
CA SER A 548 7.44 18.20 -23.29
C SER A 548 8.79 17.80 -22.66
N GLY A 549 8.89 17.69 -21.34
CA GLY A 549 10.13 17.35 -20.63
C GLY A 549 11.17 18.47 -20.55
N PHE A 550 10.99 19.59 -21.26
CA PHE A 550 11.88 20.74 -21.18
C PHE A 550 11.76 21.50 -19.85
N THR A 551 10.62 21.41 -19.15
CA THR A 551 10.43 21.99 -17.82
C THR A 551 10.84 21.01 -16.72
N LYS A 552 12.00 21.22 -16.11
CA LYS A 552 12.51 20.42 -14.99
C LYS A 552 11.82 20.80 -13.68
N LYS A 553 10.58 20.35 -13.48
CA LYS A 553 9.84 20.46 -12.21
C LYS A 553 9.19 19.13 -11.83
N ASN A 554 9.32 18.75 -10.58
CA ASN A 554 8.55 17.67 -9.96
C ASN A 554 7.18 18.22 -9.53
N LYS A 555 6.37 18.75 -10.46
CA LYS A 555 5.04 19.27 -10.10
C LYS A 555 3.96 18.99 -11.16
N PRO A 556 2.71 18.75 -10.73
CA PRO A 556 1.56 18.63 -11.63
C PRO A 556 1.33 19.90 -12.44
N ALA A 557 0.70 19.74 -13.60
CA ALA A 557 0.17 20.87 -14.36
C ALA A 557 -1.08 21.40 -13.66
N SER A 558 -1.15 22.70 -13.37
CA SER A 558 -2.20 23.25 -12.49
C SER A 558 -2.94 24.46 -13.07
N PHE A 559 -4.27 24.41 -12.98
CA PHE A 559 -5.19 25.39 -13.58
C PHE A 559 -6.25 25.89 -12.60
N ILE A 560 -6.57 27.19 -12.66
CA ILE A 560 -7.84 27.73 -12.12
C ILE A 560 -8.77 28.03 -13.30
N PHE A 561 -9.94 27.39 -13.34
CA PHE A 561 -10.99 27.61 -14.36
C PHE A 561 -12.03 28.59 -13.82
N VAL A 562 -12.01 29.85 -14.29
CA VAL A 562 -12.91 30.92 -13.84
C VAL A 562 -14.01 31.17 -14.86
N GLY A 563 -15.24 31.35 -14.39
CA GLY A 563 -16.36 31.81 -15.23
C GLY A 563 -17.73 31.48 -14.65
N PRO A 564 -18.84 31.84 -15.33
CA PRO A 564 -20.19 31.54 -14.88
C PRO A 564 -20.49 30.04 -14.75
N THR A 565 -21.61 29.70 -14.11
CA THR A 565 -22.07 28.30 -14.03
C THR A 565 -22.64 27.83 -15.38
N GLY A 566 -22.25 26.64 -15.83
CA GLY A 566 -22.82 26.01 -17.03
C GLY A 566 -22.22 26.45 -18.38
N VAL A 567 -21.03 27.05 -18.39
CA VAL A 567 -20.31 27.49 -19.60
C VAL A 567 -19.29 26.49 -20.18
N GLY A 568 -19.19 25.28 -19.59
CA GLY A 568 -18.28 24.22 -20.06
C GLY A 568 -17.07 23.92 -19.16
N LYS A 569 -16.87 24.62 -18.03
CA LYS A 569 -15.74 24.41 -17.11
C LYS A 569 -15.44 22.92 -16.83
N THR A 570 -16.41 22.20 -16.26
CA THR A 570 -16.31 20.77 -15.93
C THR A 570 -16.20 19.87 -17.17
N GLU A 571 -16.76 20.28 -18.31
CA GLU A 571 -16.76 19.48 -19.54
C GLU A 571 -15.40 19.48 -20.23
N LEU A 572 -14.67 20.61 -20.17
CA LEU A 572 -13.26 20.65 -20.60
C LEU A 572 -12.37 19.73 -19.75
N VAL A 573 -12.69 19.55 -18.46
CA VAL A 573 -11.97 18.59 -17.60
C VAL A 573 -12.23 17.15 -18.01
N LYS A 574 -13.50 16.79 -18.30
CA LYS A 574 -13.87 15.47 -18.81
C LYS A 574 -13.19 15.16 -20.14
N ALA A 575 -13.31 16.06 -21.12
CA ALA A 575 -12.67 15.94 -22.42
C ALA A 575 -11.14 15.82 -22.31
N LEU A 576 -10.51 16.59 -21.41
CA LEU A 576 -9.07 16.48 -21.15
C LEU A 576 -8.70 15.13 -20.52
N THR A 577 -9.52 14.61 -19.61
CA THR A 577 -9.29 13.29 -18.99
C THR A 577 -9.37 12.18 -20.06
N GLU A 578 -10.43 12.21 -20.87
CA GLU A 578 -10.67 11.27 -21.97
C GLU A 578 -9.53 11.29 -23.01
N VAL A 579 -9.14 12.47 -23.51
CA VAL A 579 -8.08 12.58 -24.53
C VAL A 579 -6.68 12.23 -23.99
N MET A 580 -6.39 12.52 -22.71
CA MET A 580 -5.08 12.25 -22.11
C MET A 580 -4.91 10.82 -21.59
N PHE A 581 -5.99 10.16 -21.16
CA PHE A 581 -5.93 8.88 -20.44
C PHE A 581 -6.85 7.78 -21.03
N ASP A 582 -7.53 8.03 -22.15
CA ASP A 582 -8.45 7.12 -22.85
C ASP A 582 -9.67 6.65 -22.01
N THR A 583 -9.94 7.30 -20.87
CA THR A 583 -11.11 7.03 -20.01
C THR A 583 -11.49 8.22 -19.13
N GLU A 584 -12.79 8.46 -18.94
CA GLU A 584 -13.29 9.41 -17.91
C GLU A 584 -13.04 8.89 -16.48
N GLU A 585 -12.80 7.59 -16.26
CA GLU A 585 -12.57 7.04 -14.91
C GLU A 585 -11.27 7.51 -14.24
N SER A 586 -10.40 8.19 -14.98
CA SER A 586 -9.19 8.84 -14.46
C SER A 586 -9.46 10.26 -13.97
N LEU A 587 -10.73 10.68 -13.86
CA LEU A 587 -11.16 11.93 -13.24
C LEU A 587 -11.49 11.71 -11.75
N ILE A 588 -10.62 12.20 -10.87
CA ILE A 588 -10.89 12.34 -9.43
C ILE A 588 -11.62 13.67 -9.24
N ARG A 589 -12.91 13.66 -8.88
CA ARG A 589 -13.69 14.88 -8.59
C ARG A 589 -13.94 15.02 -7.09
N ILE A 590 -13.64 16.19 -6.55
CA ILE A 590 -13.83 16.54 -5.14
C ILE A 590 -14.58 17.88 -5.08
N ASP A 591 -15.78 17.88 -4.49
CA ASP A 591 -16.60 19.08 -4.33
C ASP A 591 -16.15 19.85 -3.08
N MET A 592 -15.65 21.08 -3.24
CA MET A 592 -15.12 21.86 -2.13
C MET A 592 -16.20 22.38 -1.18
N SER A 593 -17.49 22.19 -1.51
CA SER A 593 -18.61 22.35 -0.57
C SER A 593 -18.57 21.33 0.57
N GLU A 594 -17.98 20.14 0.39
CA GLU A 594 -17.79 19.15 1.46
C GLU A 594 -16.64 19.53 2.41
N TYR A 595 -15.86 20.55 2.04
CA TYR A 595 -14.60 20.92 2.67
C TYR A 595 -14.59 22.35 3.27
N MET A 596 -15.78 22.87 3.63
CA MET A 596 -15.95 24.21 4.20
C MET A 596 -15.45 24.34 5.66
N GLU A 597 -15.35 23.22 6.39
CA GLU A 597 -15.11 23.21 7.85
C GLU A 597 -13.70 22.70 8.22
N PRO A 598 -13.05 23.20 9.28
CA PRO A 598 -11.65 22.84 9.59
C PRO A 598 -11.38 21.33 9.70
N HIS A 599 -12.31 20.58 10.30
CA HIS A 599 -12.13 19.14 10.54
C HIS A 599 -12.31 18.29 9.26
N SER A 600 -12.98 18.83 8.24
CA SER A 600 -13.22 18.13 6.96
C SER A 600 -11.94 17.91 6.18
N VAL A 601 -10.91 18.75 6.39
CA VAL A 601 -9.61 18.71 5.71
C VAL A 601 -8.91 17.36 5.92
N SER A 602 -9.09 16.74 7.09
CA SER A 602 -8.59 15.40 7.39
C SER A 602 -9.13 14.33 6.43
N LYS A 603 -10.32 14.50 5.83
CA LYS A 603 -10.86 13.53 4.84
C LYS A 603 -10.00 13.46 3.58
N LEU A 604 -9.23 14.49 3.22
CA LEU A 604 -8.33 14.45 2.07
C LEU A 604 -7.10 13.56 2.31
N ILE A 605 -6.56 13.58 3.53
CA ILE A 605 -5.23 13.03 3.89
C ILE A 605 -5.26 11.88 4.91
N GLY A 606 -6.41 11.59 5.52
CA GLY A 606 -6.60 10.64 6.61
C GLY A 606 -6.67 11.33 7.97
N SER A 607 -7.32 10.68 8.96
CA SER A 607 -7.29 11.15 10.36
C SER A 607 -5.92 10.89 11.00
N PRO A 608 -5.43 11.76 11.91
CA PRO A 608 -4.17 11.53 12.63
C PRO A 608 -4.20 10.28 13.55
N PRO A 609 -3.03 9.68 13.85
CA PRO A 609 -2.91 8.58 14.80
C PRO A 609 -3.55 8.89 16.16
N GLY A 610 -4.52 8.06 16.55
CA GLY A 610 -5.29 8.18 17.80
C GLY A 610 -6.68 8.78 17.67
N TYR A 611 -7.10 9.22 16.48
CA TYR A 611 -8.45 9.74 16.22
C TYR A 611 -9.37 8.69 15.60
N VAL A 612 -10.69 8.88 15.72
CA VAL A 612 -11.69 8.07 15.02
C VAL A 612 -11.50 8.23 13.50
N GLY A 613 -11.61 7.12 12.76
CA GLY A 613 -11.28 7.07 11.34
C GLY A 613 -9.78 7.13 11.04
N HIS A 614 -8.89 6.88 12.00
CA HIS A 614 -7.46 6.71 11.72
C HIS A 614 -7.16 5.51 10.79
N GLU A 615 -8.01 4.49 10.73
CA GLU A 615 -7.87 3.40 9.74
C GLU A 615 -8.44 3.78 8.36
N ASP A 616 -9.21 4.88 8.26
CA ASP A 616 -9.72 5.42 7.01
C ASP A 616 -8.65 6.28 6.31
N SER A 617 -7.94 5.67 5.38
CA SER A 617 -6.93 6.34 4.56
C SER A 617 -7.56 7.47 3.71
N GLY A 618 -6.85 8.61 3.60
CA GLY A 618 -7.37 9.83 2.99
C GLY A 618 -7.91 9.68 1.57
N GLN A 619 -9.04 10.32 1.27
CA GLN A 619 -9.75 10.18 0.00
C GLN A 619 -8.90 10.60 -1.20
N LEU A 620 -8.16 11.70 -1.09
CA LEU A 620 -7.29 12.19 -2.16
C LEU A 620 -5.98 11.38 -2.23
N THR A 621 -5.38 11.07 -1.08
CA THR A 621 -4.11 10.33 -1.01
C THR A 621 -4.25 8.87 -1.49
N GLU A 622 -5.33 8.17 -1.13
CA GLU A 622 -5.63 6.83 -1.66
C GLU A 622 -5.87 6.83 -3.16
N GLN A 623 -6.79 7.68 -3.65
CA GLN A 623 -7.18 7.65 -5.05
C GLN A 623 -6.01 7.98 -5.98
N VAL A 624 -5.15 8.93 -5.60
CA VAL A 624 -3.93 9.24 -6.36
C VAL A 624 -2.84 8.17 -6.18
N ARG A 625 -2.71 7.52 -5.02
CA ARG A 625 -1.79 6.38 -4.88
C ARG A 625 -2.21 5.18 -5.75
N ARG A 626 -3.51 4.99 -5.97
CA ARG A 626 -4.08 3.92 -6.84
C ARG A 626 -4.11 4.32 -8.32
N LYS A 627 -4.35 5.59 -8.65
CA LYS A 627 -4.34 6.15 -10.01
C LYS A 627 -3.43 7.39 -10.08
N PRO A 628 -2.10 7.26 -10.11
CA PRO A 628 -1.16 8.40 -10.12
C PRO A 628 -1.10 9.16 -11.46
N TYR A 629 -1.84 8.70 -12.47
CA TYR A 629 -2.02 9.32 -13.78
C TYR A 629 -3.51 9.65 -13.94
N CYS A 630 -3.91 10.81 -13.41
CA CYS A 630 -5.30 11.24 -13.31
C CYS A 630 -5.44 12.75 -13.52
N VAL A 631 -6.68 13.20 -13.76
CA VAL A 631 -7.08 14.60 -13.61
C VAL A 631 -7.78 14.74 -12.25
N ILE A 632 -7.36 15.71 -11.44
CA ILE A 632 -7.93 16.03 -10.14
C ILE A 632 -8.73 17.33 -10.28
N LEU A 633 -10.04 17.24 -10.06
CA LEU A 633 -10.98 18.34 -10.14
C LEU A 633 -11.42 18.75 -8.75
N PHE A 634 -10.95 19.91 -8.29
CA PHE A 634 -11.46 20.61 -7.13
C PHE A 634 -12.57 21.56 -7.59
N ASP A 635 -13.83 21.19 -7.36
CA ASP A 635 -14.98 21.96 -7.85
C ASP A 635 -15.41 23.03 -6.82
N GLU A 636 -15.65 24.26 -7.29
CA GLU A 636 -16.07 25.43 -6.50
C GLU A 636 -15.09 25.81 -5.34
N ILE A 637 -13.80 25.91 -5.69
CA ILE A 637 -12.68 26.11 -4.75
C ILE A 637 -12.80 27.33 -3.82
N GLU A 638 -13.57 28.36 -4.18
CA GLU A 638 -13.89 29.49 -3.29
C GLU A 638 -14.62 29.11 -1.99
N LYS A 639 -15.17 27.90 -1.89
CA LYS A 639 -15.87 27.40 -0.69
C LYS A 639 -14.95 26.70 0.33
N ALA A 640 -13.76 26.27 -0.08
CA ALA A 640 -12.90 25.45 0.76
C ALA A 640 -12.44 26.19 2.02
N HIS A 641 -12.27 25.47 3.13
CA HIS A 641 -11.65 26.01 4.34
C HIS A 641 -10.21 26.50 4.03
N PRO A 642 -9.74 27.63 4.60
CA PRO A 642 -8.39 28.14 4.39
C PRO A 642 -7.25 27.11 4.54
N ASP A 643 -7.42 26.07 5.35
CA ASP A 643 -6.41 25.01 5.53
C ASP A 643 -6.31 24.02 4.35
N VAL A 644 -7.34 23.88 3.52
CA VAL A 644 -7.25 23.10 2.26
C VAL A 644 -6.17 23.71 1.36
N PHE A 645 -6.10 25.05 1.30
CA PHE A 645 -5.10 25.75 0.49
C PHE A 645 -3.67 25.51 1.00
N ASN A 646 -3.47 25.25 2.29
CA ASN A 646 -2.16 24.91 2.85
C ASN A 646 -1.67 23.54 2.31
N LEU A 647 -2.58 22.56 2.21
CA LEU A 647 -2.29 21.26 1.57
C LEU A 647 -2.06 21.42 0.06
N LEU A 648 -2.89 22.21 -0.62
CA LEU A 648 -2.74 22.47 -2.06
C LEU A 648 -1.44 23.21 -2.38
N LEU A 649 -0.95 24.09 -1.51
CA LEU A 649 0.36 24.75 -1.67
C LEU A 649 1.51 23.74 -1.72
N GLN A 650 1.56 22.76 -0.78
CA GLN A 650 2.58 21.70 -0.82
C GLN A 650 2.47 20.87 -2.12
N LEU A 651 1.24 20.50 -2.48
CA LEU A 651 0.93 19.66 -3.63
C LEU A 651 1.33 20.35 -4.96
N LEU A 652 1.07 21.66 -5.09
CA LEU A 652 1.43 22.49 -6.24
C LEU A 652 2.95 22.80 -6.31
N ASP A 653 3.66 22.77 -5.19
CA ASP A 653 5.10 23.07 -5.12
C ASP A 653 5.99 21.84 -5.31
N GLU A 654 5.78 20.82 -4.48
CA GLU A 654 6.63 19.63 -4.37
C GLU A 654 6.13 18.47 -5.24
N GLY A 655 4.95 18.61 -5.85
CA GLY A 655 4.25 17.54 -6.56
C GLY A 655 3.90 16.36 -5.67
N ARG A 656 3.79 16.58 -4.34
CA ARG A 656 3.66 15.54 -3.32
C ARG A 656 2.76 16.00 -2.20
N LEU A 657 2.09 15.03 -1.58
CA LEU A 657 1.33 15.23 -0.36
C LEU A 657 1.71 14.13 0.63
N THR A 658 1.76 14.45 1.92
CA THR A 658 2.00 13.46 2.98
C THR A 658 0.67 13.13 3.64
N ASP A 659 0.34 11.85 3.76
CA ASP A 659 -0.86 11.41 4.47
C ASP A 659 -0.68 11.46 6.00
N SER A 660 -1.75 11.21 6.75
CA SER A 660 -1.73 11.25 8.22
C SER A 660 -0.82 10.19 8.87
N HIS A 661 -0.42 9.15 8.14
CA HIS A 661 0.50 8.10 8.59
C HIS A 661 1.97 8.43 8.28
N GLY A 662 2.24 9.46 7.47
CA GLY A 662 3.57 9.83 7.01
C GLY A 662 3.99 9.18 5.68
N LEU A 663 3.06 8.60 4.90
CA LEU A 663 3.33 8.12 3.55
C LEU A 663 3.29 9.29 2.56
N HIS A 664 4.31 9.38 1.70
CA HIS A 664 4.36 10.38 0.64
C HIS A 664 3.68 9.86 -0.64
N VAL A 665 2.59 10.52 -1.05
CA VAL A 665 1.89 10.24 -2.32
C VAL A 665 2.40 11.19 -3.40
N ASN A 666 2.61 10.66 -4.61
CA ASN A 666 3.19 11.39 -5.74
C ASN A 666 2.10 11.91 -6.70
N PHE A 667 2.13 13.22 -6.97
CA PHE A 667 1.23 13.96 -7.86
C PHE A 667 1.97 14.47 -9.12
N GLU A 668 3.27 14.18 -9.29
CA GLU A 668 4.11 14.65 -10.41
C GLU A 668 3.52 14.40 -11.82
N ASN A 669 2.65 13.40 -11.99
CA ASN A 669 2.05 13.04 -13.29
C ASN A 669 0.56 13.40 -13.43
N THR A 670 -0.04 14.04 -12.41
CA THR A 670 -1.45 14.43 -12.43
C THR A 670 -1.66 15.80 -13.08
N ILE A 671 -2.90 16.07 -13.48
CA ILE A 671 -3.36 17.40 -13.92
C ILE A 671 -4.36 17.91 -12.90
N ILE A 672 -4.17 19.11 -12.37
CA ILE A 672 -5.06 19.72 -11.37
C ILE A 672 -5.88 20.81 -12.05
N VAL A 673 -7.20 20.72 -11.89
CA VAL A 673 -8.14 21.78 -12.25
C VAL A 673 -8.93 22.19 -11.02
N MET A 674 -8.91 23.47 -10.72
CA MET A 674 -9.70 24.10 -9.65
C MET A 674 -10.74 24.98 -10.31
N THR A 675 -12.04 24.65 -10.23
CA THR A 675 -13.08 25.54 -10.80
C THR A 675 -13.43 26.62 -9.79
N SER A 676 -13.70 27.83 -10.28
CA SER A 676 -14.24 28.90 -9.46
C SER A 676 -15.34 29.69 -10.18
N ASN A 677 -16.32 30.17 -9.41
CA ASN A 677 -17.35 31.09 -9.87
C ASN A 677 -17.02 32.57 -9.55
N ALA A 678 -15.78 32.85 -9.12
CA ALA A 678 -15.25 34.20 -8.92
C ALA A 678 -15.49 35.11 -10.15
N GLY A 679 -15.69 36.41 -9.91
CA GLY A 679 -15.98 37.41 -10.95
C GLY A 679 -17.45 37.50 -11.41
N ASN A 680 -18.26 36.44 -11.20
CA ASN A 680 -19.67 36.40 -11.62
C ASN A 680 -20.57 37.40 -10.85
N SER A 681 -20.31 37.61 -9.56
CA SER A 681 -21.15 38.45 -8.68
C SER A 681 -20.81 39.95 -8.68
N ALA A 682 -19.68 40.35 -9.27
CA ALA A 682 -19.17 41.71 -9.14
C ALA A 682 -19.87 42.71 -10.09
N LYS A 683 -20.85 43.45 -9.55
CA LYS A 683 -21.33 44.75 -10.08
C LYS A 683 -20.29 45.85 -9.83
N ALA A 684 -19.09 45.70 -10.38
CA ALA A 684 -18.11 46.78 -10.43
C ALA A 684 -18.68 47.93 -11.28
N PRO A 685 -18.63 49.21 -10.84
CA PRO A 685 -19.08 50.33 -11.65
C PRO A 685 -18.08 50.59 -12.78
N THR A 686 -18.47 50.28 -14.03
CA THR A 686 -17.65 50.53 -15.23
C THR A 686 -17.52 52.03 -15.53
N ILE A 687 -16.55 52.67 -14.87
CA ILE A 687 -16.18 54.06 -15.15
C ILE A 687 -15.26 54.11 -16.37
N GLY A 688 -15.85 54.39 -17.54
CA GLY A 688 -15.14 55.00 -18.68
C GLY A 688 -14.80 54.08 -19.86
N PHE A 689 -15.50 54.32 -20.98
CA PHE A 689 -15.13 54.09 -22.40
C PHE A 689 -14.66 52.70 -22.91
N PHE A 690 -14.11 51.80 -22.08
CA PHE A 690 -13.66 50.46 -22.50
C PHE A 690 -14.65 49.36 -22.09
N ASN A 691 -15.89 49.45 -22.58
CA ASN A 691 -16.88 48.39 -22.40
C ASN A 691 -16.62 47.24 -23.38
N GLY A 692 -16.36 46.04 -22.86
CA GLY A 692 -16.33 44.80 -23.64
C GLY A 692 -14.98 44.41 -24.26
N THR A 693 -13.86 45.04 -23.88
CA THR A 693 -12.53 44.58 -24.26
C THR A 693 -12.07 43.40 -23.39
N GLU A 694 -11.25 42.53 -23.97
CA GLU A 694 -10.75 41.30 -23.33
C GLU A 694 -9.89 41.60 -22.09
N GLU A 695 -8.97 42.56 -22.21
CA GLU A 695 -8.13 43.09 -21.12
C GLU A 695 -8.94 43.57 -19.90
N ALA A 696 -10.15 44.11 -20.12
CA ALA A 696 -11.03 44.58 -19.05
C ALA A 696 -11.75 43.41 -18.34
N LEU A 697 -11.99 42.29 -19.05
CA LEU A 697 -12.49 41.06 -18.44
C LEU A 697 -11.39 40.36 -17.63
N GLU A 698 -10.18 40.26 -18.17
CA GLU A 698 -9.01 39.70 -17.48
C GLU A 698 -8.71 40.47 -16.17
N SER A 699 -8.61 41.80 -16.24
CA SER A 699 -8.39 42.66 -15.07
C SER A 699 -9.48 42.52 -14.00
N LYS A 700 -10.75 42.34 -14.41
CA LYS A 700 -11.87 42.08 -13.49
C LYS A 700 -11.74 40.70 -12.82
N VAL A 701 -11.34 39.66 -13.56
CA VAL A 701 -11.13 38.31 -13.03
C VAL A 701 -9.95 38.28 -12.06
N ASP A 702 -8.81 38.84 -12.45
CA ASP A 702 -7.60 38.94 -11.63
C ASP A 702 -7.87 39.67 -10.29
N SER A 703 -8.65 40.76 -10.34
CA SER A 703 -9.10 41.46 -9.14
C SER A 703 -9.95 40.57 -8.23
N ALA A 704 -10.97 39.90 -8.78
CA ALA A 704 -11.85 39.01 -8.00
C ALA A 704 -11.12 37.77 -7.44
N LEU A 705 -10.11 37.25 -8.16
CA LEU A 705 -9.24 36.18 -7.66
C LEU A 705 -8.38 36.65 -6.49
N LYS A 706 -7.85 37.88 -6.53
CA LYS A 706 -7.03 38.47 -5.45
C LYS A 706 -7.86 38.87 -4.22
N GLU A 707 -9.15 39.11 -4.38
CA GLU A 707 -10.10 39.26 -3.25
C GLU A 707 -10.43 37.91 -2.61
N THR A 708 -10.51 36.83 -3.40
CA THR A 708 -10.93 35.50 -2.93
C THR A 708 -9.77 34.63 -2.41
N PHE A 709 -8.60 34.72 -3.04
CA PHE A 709 -7.45 33.83 -2.81
C PHE A 709 -6.18 34.60 -2.47
N ARG A 710 -5.35 34.01 -1.60
CA ARG A 710 -4.05 34.59 -1.23
C ARG A 710 -3.12 34.64 -2.45
N PRO A 711 -2.38 35.74 -2.70
CA PRO A 711 -1.44 35.82 -3.83
C PRO A 711 -0.40 34.70 -3.89
N GLU A 712 -0.02 34.14 -2.73
CA GLU A 712 0.89 32.98 -2.66
C GLU A 712 0.34 31.75 -3.41
N PHE A 713 -0.96 31.45 -3.25
CA PHE A 713 -1.63 30.32 -3.92
C PHE A 713 -1.72 30.56 -5.43
N LEU A 714 -2.16 31.76 -5.84
CA LEU A 714 -2.25 32.15 -7.24
C LEU A 714 -0.88 32.06 -7.96
N ASN A 715 0.22 32.34 -7.25
CA ASN A 715 1.58 32.25 -7.78
C ASN A 715 2.13 30.80 -7.93
N ARG A 716 1.45 29.75 -7.44
CA ARG A 716 1.89 28.35 -7.60
C ARG A 716 1.20 27.62 -8.76
N VAL A 717 -0.01 28.08 -9.10
CA VAL A 717 -0.78 27.63 -10.27
C VAL A 717 -0.04 27.99 -11.56
N ASP A 718 -0.06 27.15 -12.59
CA ASP A 718 0.63 27.43 -13.85
C ASP A 718 -0.09 28.48 -14.71
N ASP A 719 -1.41 28.36 -14.87
CA ASP A 719 -2.22 29.25 -15.70
C ASP A 719 -3.65 29.44 -15.11
N THR A 720 -4.20 30.65 -15.27
CA THR A 720 -5.63 30.94 -15.00
C THR A 720 -6.39 30.96 -16.32
N ILE A 721 -7.48 30.21 -16.40
CA ILE A 721 -8.23 29.95 -17.62
C ILE A 721 -9.63 30.59 -17.49
N ILE A 722 -9.92 31.57 -18.33
CA ILE A 722 -11.18 32.33 -18.30
C ILE A 722 -12.17 31.76 -19.32
N PHE A 723 -13.37 31.43 -18.85
CA PHE A 723 -14.49 30.98 -19.66
C PHE A 723 -15.49 32.11 -19.86
N LYS A 724 -15.95 32.28 -21.11
CA LYS A 724 -16.90 33.31 -21.52
C LYS A 724 -18.34 32.79 -21.45
N GLU A 725 -19.32 33.70 -21.46
CA GLU A 725 -20.72 33.34 -21.63
C GLU A 725 -20.94 32.70 -23.01
N LEU A 726 -21.76 31.65 -23.09
CA LEU A 726 -22.03 30.93 -24.33
C LEU A 726 -22.98 31.71 -25.24
N THR A 727 -22.63 31.82 -26.51
CA THR A 727 -23.50 32.36 -27.56
C THR A 727 -24.61 31.38 -27.93
N LYS A 728 -25.71 31.90 -28.52
CA LYS A 728 -26.82 31.05 -29.00
C LYS A 728 -26.36 29.97 -29.98
N ASP A 729 -25.40 30.30 -30.85
CA ASP A 729 -24.89 29.40 -31.89
C ASP A 729 -24.02 28.28 -31.30
N GLU A 730 -23.33 28.53 -30.19
CA GLU A 730 -22.63 27.51 -29.40
C GLU A 730 -23.63 26.60 -28.67
N ILE A 731 -24.65 27.18 -28.02
CA ILE A 731 -25.71 26.43 -27.32
C ILE A 731 -26.47 25.53 -28.31
N ARG A 732 -26.70 25.99 -29.54
CA ARG A 732 -27.31 25.22 -30.63
C ARG A 732 -26.50 23.96 -30.99
N LYS A 733 -25.17 24.08 -31.07
CA LYS A 733 -24.25 22.95 -31.32
C LYS A 733 -24.14 22.01 -30.10
N ILE A 734 -24.17 22.55 -28.88
CA ILE A 734 -24.21 21.75 -27.65
C ILE A 734 -25.50 20.90 -27.62
N ALA A 735 -26.64 21.46 -28.03
CA ALA A 735 -27.89 20.70 -28.16
C ALA A 735 -27.78 19.56 -29.19
N ASP A 736 -27.10 19.76 -30.33
CA ASP A 736 -26.83 18.68 -31.29
C ASP A 736 -25.96 17.57 -30.69
N ILE A 737 -24.91 17.91 -29.95
CA ILE A 737 -24.03 16.93 -29.29
C ILE A 737 -24.82 16.10 -28.28
N MET A 738 -25.58 16.73 -27.40
CA MET A 738 -26.38 16.04 -26.38
C MET A 738 -27.47 15.16 -27.01
N MET A 739 -28.02 15.55 -28.17
CA MET A 739 -28.95 14.73 -28.94
C MET A 739 -28.31 13.49 -29.58
N LYS A 740 -26.98 13.44 -29.78
CA LYS A 740 -26.29 12.22 -30.28
C LYS A 740 -26.49 11.03 -29.32
N GLU A 741 -26.49 11.26 -28.01
CA GLU A 741 -26.75 10.22 -27.01
C GLU A 741 -28.16 9.61 -27.20
N VAL A 742 -29.16 10.47 -27.37
CA VAL A 742 -30.57 10.07 -27.60
C VAL A 742 -30.69 9.28 -28.91
N PHE A 743 -29.96 9.69 -29.95
CA PHE A 743 -29.93 8.96 -31.22
C PHE A 743 -29.16 7.63 -31.16
N ALA A 744 -28.12 7.52 -30.34
CA ALA A 744 -27.43 6.24 -30.09
C ALA A 744 -28.39 5.24 -29.39
N ALA A 745 -29.07 5.67 -28.33
CA ALA A 745 -30.06 4.85 -27.62
C ALA A 745 -31.29 4.46 -28.48
N LEU A 746 -31.57 5.19 -29.56
CA LEU A 746 -32.54 4.80 -30.59
C LEU A 746 -31.93 3.82 -31.61
N ALA A 747 -30.66 4.02 -32.00
CA ALA A 747 -29.95 3.14 -32.94
C ALA A 747 -29.73 1.72 -32.35
N ASP A 748 -29.46 1.60 -31.05
CA ASP A 748 -29.41 0.31 -30.33
C ASP A 748 -30.75 -0.46 -30.39
N LYS A 749 -31.86 0.26 -30.55
CA LYS A 749 -33.21 -0.28 -30.77
C LYS A 749 -33.56 -0.46 -32.26
N GLY A 750 -32.61 -0.21 -33.17
CA GLY A 750 -32.77 -0.31 -34.62
C GLY A 750 -33.43 0.89 -35.30
N ILE A 751 -33.58 2.03 -34.61
CA ILE A 751 -34.30 3.21 -35.09
C ILE A 751 -33.32 4.34 -35.43
N SER A 752 -33.31 4.77 -36.70
CA SER A 752 -32.51 5.93 -37.14
C SER A 752 -33.18 7.24 -36.72
N GLY A 753 -32.67 7.89 -35.67
CA GLY A 753 -33.14 9.20 -35.22
C GLY A 753 -32.55 10.38 -36.00
N LYS A 754 -33.36 11.41 -36.23
CA LYS A 754 -32.97 12.73 -36.76
C LYS A 754 -33.77 13.85 -36.08
N MET A 755 -33.23 15.06 -36.10
CA MET A 755 -33.89 16.29 -35.63
C MET A 755 -33.80 17.35 -36.73
N THR A 756 -34.84 18.19 -36.88
CA THR A 756 -34.83 19.34 -37.79
C THR A 756 -34.13 20.54 -37.18
N ASP A 757 -33.69 21.49 -38.00
CA ASP A 757 -33.12 22.75 -37.51
C ASP A 757 -34.12 23.52 -36.63
N ALA A 758 -35.40 23.57 -37.02
CA ALA A 758 -36.44 24.21 -36.24
C ALA A 758 -36.61 23.59 -34.83
N ALA A 759 -36.50 22.27 -34.70
CA ALA A 759 -36.50 21.60 -33.40
C ALA A 759 -35.23 21.89 -32.59
N GLY A 760 -34.05 21.84 -33.23
CA GLY A 760 -32.77 22.11 -32.57
C GLY A 760 -32.63 23.55 -32.09
N ASP A 761 -33.06 24.52 -32.91
CA ASP A 761 -33.10 25.94 -32.58
C ASP A 761 -34.05 26.19 -31.39
N ARG A 762 -35.24 25.57 -31.41
CA ARG A 762 -36.21 25.72 -30.33
C ARG A 762 -35.76 25.05 -29.02
N LEU A 763 -35.03 23.94 -29.13
CA LEU A 763 -34.41 23.26 -28.00
C LEU A 763 -33.29 24.12 -27.39
N ALA A 764 -32.48 24.77 -28.22
CA ALA A 764 -31.46 25.73 -27.80
C ALA A 764 -32.08 26.98 -27.12
N GLU A 765 -33.17 27.53 -27.67
CA GLU A 765 -33.90 28.64 -27.03
C GLU A 765 -34.47 28.28 -25.66
N LYS A 766 -35.09 27.10 -25.51
CA LYS A 766 -35.64 26.63 -24.22
C LYS A 766 -34.55 26.26 -23.22
N GLY A 767 -33.43 25.73 -23.70
CA GLY A 767 -32.32 25.26 -22.88
C GLY A 767 -31.32 26.33 -22.45
N TYR A 768 -31.43 27.56 -22.97
CA TYR A 768 -30.57 28.68 -22.58
C TYR A 768 -31.14 29.48 -21.40
N ASP A 769 -30.33 29.67 -20.36
CA ASP A 769 -30.56 30.67 -19.32
C ASP A 769 -29.27 31.49 -19.14
N PRO A 770 -29.29 32.83 -19.27
CA PRO A 770 -28.09 33.67 -19.13
C PRO A 770 -27.34 33.51 -17.79
N LYS A 771 -27.99 33.04 -16.73
CA LYS A 771 -27.39 32.80 -15.41
C LYS A 771 -26.85 31.38 -15.26
N TYR A 772 -27.46 30.40 -15.94
CA TYR A 772 -27.14 28.96 -15.80
C TYR A 772 -26.50 28.33 -17.05
N GLY A 773 -26.24 29.12 -18.09
CA GLY A 773 -25.58 28.70 -19.33
C GLY A 773 -26.35 27.60 -20.05
N ALA A 774 -25.63 26.55 -20.45
CA ALA A 774 -26.20 25.37 -21.09
C ALA A 774 -26.83 24.36 -20.10
N ARG A 775 -26.74 24.58 -18.78
CA ARG A 775 -27.20 23.62 -17.75
C ARG A 775 -28.69 23.22 -17.87
N PRO A 776 -29.63 24.08 -18.32
CA PRO A 776 -31.02 23.68 -18.54
C PRO A 776 -31.23 22.72 -19.72
N LEU A 777 -30.31 22.63 -20.70
CA LEU A 777 -30.50 21.80 -21.91
C LEU A 777 -30.84 20.34 -21.58
N ARG A 778 -30.14 19.67 -20.65
CA ARG A 778 -30.45 18.25 -20.37
C ARG A 778 -31.85 18.05 -19.77
N LYS A 779 -32.34 19.04 -19.02
CA LYS A 779 -33.71 19.02 -18.45
C LYS A 779 -34.74 19.19 -19.56
N GLU A 780 -34.53 20.08 -20.51
CA GLU A 780 -35.45 20.26 -21.64
C GLU A 780 -35.36 19.13 -22.67
N ILE A 781 -34.18 18.56 -22.93
CA ILE A 781 -34.02 17.31 -23.69
C ILE A 781 -34.82 16.19 -23.03
N ARG A 782 -34.62 15.95 -21.73
CA ARG A 782 -35.37 14.91 -21.02
C ARG A 782 -36.88 15.12 -21.13
N LYS A 783 -37.36 16.28 -20.69
CA LYS A 783 -38.78 16.61 -20.60
C LYS A 783 -39.51 16.65 -21.95
N ASN A 784 -38.88 17.21 -22.99
CA ASN A 784 -39.54 17.38 -24.28
C ASN A 784 -39.28 16.21 -25.24
N ILE A 785 -38.20 15.44 -25.05
CA ILE A 785 -37.72 14.41 -25.96
C ILE A 785 -37.65 13.02 -25.28
N GLU A 786 -36.79 12.80 -24.28
CA GLU A 786 -36.57 11.46 -23.69
C GLU A 786 -37.85 10.88 -23.05
N ASP A 787 -38.61 11.71 -22.32
CA ASP A 787 -39.87 11.32 -21.68
C ASP A 787 -40.94 10.98 -22.76
N LYS A 788 -41.14 11.86 -23.77
CA LYS A 788 -42.06 11.60 -24.91
C LYS A 788 -41.67 10.33 -25.70
N LEU A 789 -40.38 10.09 -25.92
CA LEU A 789 -39.88 8.87 -26.58
C LEU A 789 -40.17 7.61 -25.76
N SER A 790 -40.13 7.72 -24.43
CA SER A 790 -40.43 6.63 -23.52
C SER A 790 -41.93 6.30 -23.55
N ASP A 791 -42.80 7.31 -23.55
CA ASP A 791 -44.25 7.13 -23.72
C ASP A 791 -44.57 6.45 -25.07
N MET A 792 -44.03 6.96 -26.18
CA MET A 792 -44.19 6.37 -27.52
C MET A 792 -43.64 4.94 -27.64
N PHE A 793 -42.64 4.57 -26.82
CA PHE A 793 -42.13 3.20 -26.74
C PHE A 793 -43.09 2.29 -25.95
N LEU A 794 -43.56 2.73 -24.79
CA LEU A 794 -44.47 1.97 -23.91
C LEU A 794 -45.87 1.78 -24.52
N GLU A 795 -46.39 2.79 -25.21
CA GLU A 795 -47.62 2.68 -26.01
C GLU A 795 -47.43 1.83 -27.29
N GLY A 796 -46.22 1.38 -27.58
CA GLY A 796 -45.90 0.57 -28.75
C GLY A 796 -45.96 1.33 -30.08
N GLN A 797 -46.02 2.67 -30.07
CA GLN A 797 -46.01 3.48 -31.28
C GLN A 797 -44.71 3.29 -32.08
N LEU A 798 -43.58 3.06 -31.40
CA LEU A 798 -42.27 2.81 -32.03
C LEU A 798 -42.08 1.36 -32.53
N ASN A 799 -43.05 0.45 -32.35
CA ASN A 799 -42.94 -0.91 -32.88
C ASN A 799 -42.85 -0.92 -34.41
N ASN A 800 -41.85 -1.66 -34.92
CA ASN A 800 -41.45 -1.74 -36.34
C ASN A 800 -41.05 -0.38 -36.97
N ALA A 801 -40.65 0.60 -36.16
CA ALA A 801 -39.98 1.81 -36.64
C ALA A 801 -38.58 1.48 -37.18
N VAL A 802 -38.19 2.17 -38.25
CA VAL A 802 -36.83 2.16 -38.84
C VAL A 802 -36.22 3.56 -38.79
N GLY A 803 -37.05 4.60 -38.78
CA GLY A 803 -36.62 5.98 -38.63
C GLY A 803 -37.57 6.79 -37.74
N LEU A 804 -37.04 7.86 -37.18
CA LEU A 804 -37.76 8.85 -36.40
C LEU A 804 -37.22 10.24 -36.74
N THR A 805 -38.10 11.17 -37.09
CA THR A 805 -37.77 12.59 -37.23
C THR A 805 -38.46 13.40 -36.15
N ILE A 806 -37.67 14.14 -35.38
CA ILE A 806 -38.11 15.10 -34.36
C ILE A 806 -38.18 16.49 -35.03
N ASP A 807 -39.35 17.12 -34.97
CA ASP A 807 -39.61 18.44 -35.55
C ASP A 807 -40.33 19.36 -34.53
N PHE A 808 -40.46 20.65 -34.84
CA PHE A 808 -41.17 21.62 -34.00
C PHE A 808 -42.15 22.45 -34.83
N ASP A 809 -43.46 22.29 -34.57
CA ASP A 809 -44.53 22.85 -35.40
C ASP A 809 -44.86 24.34 -35.13
N GLY A 810 -44.07 24.99 -34.28
CA GLY A 810 -44.34 26.33 -33.75
C GLY A 810 -44.96 26.33 -32.35
N SER A 811 -45.57 25.21 -31.94
CA SER A 811 -46.23 25.04 -30.63
C SER A 811 -45.59 23.93 -29.78
N GLU A 812 -45.38 22.74 -30.33
CA GLU A 812 -44.81 21.59 -29.63
C GLU A 812 -43.82 20.77 -30.47
N PHE A 813 -43.11 19.86 -29.80
CA PHE A 813 -42.21 18.92 -30.45
C PHE A 813 -43.03 17.73 -30.98
N VAL A 814 -42.89 17.47 -32.28
CA VAL A 814 -43.66 16.49 -33.06
C VAL A 814 -42.72 15.36 -33.51
N PHE A 815 -43.22 14.12 -33.46
CA PHE A 815 -42.43 12.90 -33.62
C PHE A 815 -42.94 12.08 -34.81
N THR A 816 -42.28 12.20 -35.95
CA THR A 816 -42.67 11.50 -37.18
C THR A 816 -41.98 10.15 -37.27
N VAL A 817 -42.74 9.06 -37.09
CA VAL A 817 -42.23 7.68 -37.12
C VAL A 817 -42.31 7.11 -38.54
N VAL A 818 -41.18 6.62 -39.06
CA VAL A 818 -41.10 5.88 -40.33
C VAL A 818 -41.06 4.38 -40.02
N LYS A 819 -42.08 3.63 -40.46
CA LYS A 819 -42.24 2.19 -40.20
C LYS A 819 -41.91 1.33 -41.42
N ASN A 820 -41.47 0.10 -41.18
CA ASN A 820 -41.27 -0.88 -42.24
C ASN A 820 -42.56 -1.67 -42.52
N GLU A 821 -43.22 -1.42 -43.64
CA GLU A 821 -44.47 -2.13 -43.97
C GLU A 821 -44.23 -3.54 -44.53
N ASP A 822 -43.02 -3.85 -45.03
CA ASP A 822 -42.69 -5.12 -45.69
C ASP A 822 -42.08 -6.21 -44.77
N ALA A 823 -42.47 -6.21 -43.48
CA ALA A 823 -42.07 -7.24 -42.51
C ALA A 823 -42.94 -8.52 -42.52
N LYS A 824 -43.77 -8.77 -43.56
CA LYS A 824 -44.65 -9.96 -43.67
C LYS A 824 -43.98 -11.16 -44.36
N ILE A 825 -42.81 -11.58 -43.89
CA ILE A 825 -42.18 -12.83 -44.34
C ILE A 825 -42.42 -13.97 -43.34
N LYS A 826 -42.89 -15.10 -43.86
CA LYS A 826 -43.44 -16.23 -43.10
C LYS A 826 -42.41 -16.90 -42.20
N VAL A 827 -42.71 -17.05 -40.92
CA VAL A 827 -42.04 -18.03 -40.03
C VAL A 827 -42.27 -19.43 -40.60
N LYS A 828 -41.24 -20.01 -41.22
CA LYS A 828 -41.14 -21.46 -41.42
C LYS A 828 -40.18 -22.02 -40.38
N ALA A 829 -40.67 -22.97 -39.59
CA ALA A 829 -39.88 -23.60 -38.53
C ALA A 829 -38.59 -24.24 -39.07
N PRO A 830 -37.47 -24.19 -38.31
CA PRO A 830 -36.19 -24.73 -38.74
C PRO A 830 -36.28 -26.25 -38.90
N ARG A 831 -36.02 -26.75 -40.12
CA ARG A 831 -35.73 -28.18 -40.32
C ARG A 831 -34.35 -28.48 -39.71
N LYS A 832 -34.27 -29.52 -38.87
CA LYS A 832 -32.99 -30.06 -38.39
C LYS A 832 -32.12 -30.44 -39.58
N ALA A 833 -30.94 -29.83 -39.69
CA ALA A 833 -29.89 -30.28 -40.60
C ALA A 833 -29.16 -31.47 -39.94
N ALA A 834 -29.15 -32.61 -40.62
CA ALA A 834 -28.30 -33.74 -40.26
C ALA A 834 -26.89 -33.59 -40.86
N ALA A 835 -25.95 -34.43 -40.43
CA ALA A 835 -24.53 -34.22 -40.68
C ALA A 835 -24.02 -34.66 -42.08
N ALA A 836 -22.83 -34.12 -42.40
CA ALA A 836 -21.69 -34.76 -43.08
C ALA A 836 -21.48 -34.64 -44.61
N LYS A 837 -20.17 -34.72 -44.96
CA LYS A 837 -19.50 -34.88 -46.28
C LYS A 837 -19.42 -33.62 -47.15
N LYS A 838 -18.24 -33.00 -47.28
CA LYS A 838 -17.05 -33.33 -48.13
C LYS A 838 -17.26 -33.09 -49.64
N SER A 839 -16.18 -32.59 -50.26
CA SER A 839 -15.91 -32.42 -51.70
C SER A 839 -16.81 -31.41 -52.45
N GLU A 840 -16.30 -30.68 -53.44
CA GLU A 840 -14.92 -30.70 -54.02
C GLU A 840 -14.10 -29.47 -53.60
#